data_AF-A0A833RG26-F1
#
_entry.id   AF-A0A833RG26-F1
#
_cell.length_a   1.000
_cell.length_b   1.000
_cell.length_c   1.000
_cell.angle_alpha   90.00
_cell.angle_beta   90.00
_cell.angle_gamma   90.00
#
_symmetry.space_group_name_H-M   'P 1'
#
loop_
_entity.id
_entity.type
_entity.pdbx_description
1 polymer ?
#
loop_
_entity_poly.entity_id
_entity_poly.type
_entity_poly.pdbx_seq_one_letter_code
_entity_poly.pdbx_strand_id
1 'polypeptide(L)'
;MGSTGEPDRKRRHFTSVSPTAGPMAGPTPTKKKPIAPISEDKKLDLSVLKYKNQKLMEQLEARKMEYRALESKYIQLREKQKDYRKTLLSLKESHQQLVGNMAFDELGRHRFVYPEIDGAPVTSEEAYSSIEEDFLSRVMESGTAESSGCGSPNQTNNSLLPVGHVLKEASTSLRSAWSESRKLTTSLFDLVTEKLNTTTVGGLDELDNALLQIDDVHFRHRELSEKIQSQRDHSVQNKAELRRLQEEFACTIAELEETNTRLAALKAGDVSQNAPLLYPVLGNKRVNGDSLRDKQKELQNLEATYREQMNLVSERLVNIQRLHEERVETLTKLANMKNTMMDLNAVLATSTYQLLNEQLTRSQSEIEHFRIVAEKLQIEKDKFFWREKESSLKADIGEISQRKNSYYESRFSELEQDLQKLAEERAVMERKLEEALREPGRKQIIVEFKALVSSLPNEMAMMQSELNKYKEASSDLHLLRAEVQSLCSMLKQKENELDTLSNRASHADSEIKRLKAKARDIRQLTYESKLFIDAFKQESTDPRDVMELKDREYKAWAHAESLKMSLDEHILEMRVKEANEAEALSQQRLAAAEAEITELRQNLEASRREMGALSVNLKSKHEEGDAYLSEIESIGQAYEDIQTQNQQLLQQITERDDHNTKLVMEGVQAKQMQEALRLEVQTLKKKMQHSNSLLDLYKGKIVLLEDQLKTLSEQLSKLEQDRWQFYTSLGNAQRKLVDVRAESQKLWQSAEYVLSNVEKSRTQEAELLIELDKERFGKKRLEDDLERETKKLSYLREKAEGSSGVRKLKEEASELRGILKCSICRDRQKEVVIAKCYHLFCNRCVQKALDNRQRKCPSCNATFGPSDVKPIYI
;
A
#
# COMPACT_ATOMS: atom_id res chain seq x y z
N MET A 1 -14.22 -1.92 -61.74
CA MET A 1 -13.12 -2.70 -62.36
C MET A 1 -11.85 -2.37 -61.60
N GLY A 2 -11.29 -3.33 -60.88
CA GLY A 2 -10.12 -3.17 -60.00
C GLY A 2 -10.19 -4.17 -58.84
N SER A 3 -9.61 -5.35 -59.07
CA SER A 3 -9.83 -6.59 -58.33
C SER A 3 -9.07 -6.69 -57.00
N THR A 4 -9.79 -7.28 -56.05
CA THR A 4 -9.46 -7.83 -54.72
C THR A 4 -8.31 -8.84 -54.69
N GLY A 5 -7.65 -8.95 -53.52
CA GLY A 5 -6.80 -10.10 -53.18
C GLY A 5 -6.04 -10.04 -51.85
N GLU A 6 -6.74 -9.93 -50.70
CA GLU A 6 -6.20 -10.36 -49.39
C GLU A 6 -6.55 -11.84 -49.14
N PRO A 7 -5.68 -12.66 -48.50
CA PRO A 7 -6.09 -13.96 -47.99
C PRO A 7 -6.14 -14.02 -46.45
N ASP A 8 -7.38 -14.09 -45.97
CA ASP A 8 -7.97 -14.98 -44.96
C ASP A 8 -7.18 -15.47 -43.74
N ARG A 9 -7.68 -14.98 -42.59
CA ARG A 9 -7.68 -15.62 -41.27
C ARG A 9 -8.59 -16.86 -41.27
N LYS A 10 -8.08 -18.04 -40.85
CA LYS A 10 -8.93 -19.18 -40.44
C LYS A 10 -8.84 -19.45 -38.93
N ARG A 11 -9.87 -19.00 -38.21
CA ARG A 11 -10.31 -19.56 -36.93
C ARG A 11 -10.85 -20.98 -37.18
N ARG A 12 -10.42 -21.97 -36.40
CA ARG A 12 -11.13 -23.25 -36.27
C ARG A 12 -11.94 -23.24 -34.97
N HIS A 13 -13.26 -23.29 -35.11
CA HIS A 13 -14.19 -23.56 -34.03
C HIS A 13 -14.24 -25.07 -33.75
N PHE A 14 -14.31 -25.39 -32.47
CA PHE A 14 -14.61 -26.70 -31.91
C PHE A 14 -16.08 -27.05 -32.12
N THR A 15 -16.37 -28.30 -32.47
CA THR A 15 -17.71 -28.89 -32.29
C THR A 15 -17.56 -30.21 -31.55
N SER A 16 -18.22 -30.28 -30.40
CA SER A 16 -18.52 -31.44 -29.59
C SER A 16 -19.55 -32.35 -30.27
N VAL A 17 -19.48 -33.68 -30.07
CA VAL A 17 -20.53 -34.54 -29.47
C VAL A 17 -20.00 -35.99 -29.35
N SER A 18 -20.41 -36.60 -28.24
CA SER A 18 -20.06 -37.85 -27.55
C SER A 18 -20.19 -39.17 -28.33
N PRO A 19 -19.72 -40.29 -27.73
CA PRO A 19 -20.38 -41.59 -27.88
C PRO A 19 -20.76 -42.24 -26.54
N THR A 20 -21.93 -42.91 -26.52
CA THR A 20 -22.42 -43.76 -25.43
C THR A 20 -22.61 -45.19 -25.96
N ALA A 21 -22.24 -46.20 -25.14
CA ALA A 21 -22.49 -47.65 -25.25
C ALA A 21 -21.79 -48.37 -26.44
N GLY A 22 -21.26 -49.60 -26.36
CA GLY A 22 -21.25 -50.71 -25.40
C GLY A 22 -20.47 -51.87 -26.08
N PRO A 23 -20.24 -53.02 -25.39
CA PRO A 23 -19.06 -53.88 -25.57
C PRO A 23 -19.25 -55.08 -26.52
N MET A 24 -18.14 -55.71 -26.92
CA MET A 24 -17.92 -57.17 -27.14
C MET A 24 -17.09 -57.52 -28.39
N ALA A 25 -16.34 -58.64 -28.25
CA ALA A 25 -15.70 -59.48 -29.27
C ALA A 25 -14.27 -59.11 -29.75
N GLY A 26 -13.31 -59.96 -29.39
CA GLY A 26 -12.06 -60.15 -30.16
C GLY A 26 -12.30 -61.03 -31.41
N PRO A 27 -11.31 -61.74 -31.98
CA PRO A 27 -9.86 -61.61 -31.77
C PRO A 27 -9.01 -61.75 -33.07
N THR A 28 -7.70 -61.44 -32.98
CA THR A 28 -6.57 -62.09 -33.72
C THR A 28 -6.33 -61.73 -35.23
N PRO A 29 -5.26 -62.24 -35.91
CA PRO A 29 -4.08 -61.41 -36.25
C PRO A 29 -3.56 -61.61 -37.70
N THR A 30 -3.10 -60.57 -38.42
CA THR A 30 -2.54 -60.79 -39.77
C THR A 30 -1.15 -60.22 -40.00
N LYS A 31 -0.30 -61.18 -40.36
CA LYS A 31 1.12 -61.17 -40.73
C LYS A 31 1.52 -60.16 -41.82
N LYS A 32 2.70 -59.58 -41.59
CA LYS A 32 3.86 -59.41 -42.51
C LYS A 32 3.62 -58.84 -43.92
N LYS A 33 4.33 -57.74 -44.23
CA LYS A 33 5.21 -57.65 -45.43
C LYS A 33 6.45 -56.79 -45.11
N PRO A 34 7.67 -57.21 -45.53
CA PRO A 34 8.92 -56.49 -45.29
C PRO A 34 9.17 -55.44 -46.38
N ILE A 35 9.64 -54.26 -45.98
CA ILE A 35 10.10 -53.20 -46.89
C ILE A 35 11.63 -53.25 -46.97
N ALA A 36 12.14 -53.10 -48.19
CA ALA A 36 13.51 -53.14 -48.67
C ALA A 36 14.55 -52.37 -47.81
N PRO A 37 15.85 -52.73 -47.88
CA PRO A 37 16.89 -52.13 -47.04
C PRO A 37 17.12 -50.67 -47.45
N ILE A 38 16.85 -49.78 -46.51
CA ILE A 38 17.14 -48.35 -46.60
C ILE A 38 18.65 -48.17 -46.38
N SER A 39 19.32 -47.36 -47.22
CA SER A 39 20.76 -47.08 -47.16
C SER A 39 21.24 -46.62 -45.77
N GLU A 40 22.49 -46.93 -45.43
CA GLU A 40 23.06 -46.70 -44.08
C GLU A 40 22.95 -45.24 -43.60
N ASP A 41 23.09 -44.26 -44.49
CA ASP A 41 22.95 -42.83 -44.16
C ASP A 41 21.56 -42.46 -43.65
N LYS A 42 20.50 -43.00 -44.26
CA LYS A 42 19.12 -42.77 -43.80
C LYS A 42 18.82 -43.51 -42.50
N LYS A 43 19.56 -44.59 -42.20
CA LYS A 43 19.48 -45.34 -40.94
C LYS A 43 20.07 -44.52 -39.78
N LEU A 44 21.19 -43.83 -40.02
CA LEU A 44 21.79 -42.90 -39.06
C LEU A 44 20.85 -41.73 -38.75
N ASP A 45 20.26 -41.10 -39.77
CA ASP A 45 19.29 -40.01 -39.58
C ASP A 45 18.02 -40.45 -38.82
N LEU A 46 17.48 -41.64 -39.14
CA LEU A 46 16.35 -42.22 -38.40
C LEU A 46 16.70 -42.54 -36.94
N SER A 47 17.94 -42.93 -36.67
CA SER A 47 18.43 -43.21 -35.31
C SER A 47 18.55 -41.94 -34.49
N VAL A 48 19.09 -40.87 -35.08
CA VAL A 48 19.21 -39.55 -34.45
C VAL A 48 17.84 -38.93 -34.20
N LEU A 49 16.90 -39.05 -35.15
CA LEU A 49 15.51 -38.60 -34.97
C LEU A 49 14.78 -39.40 -33.89
N LYS A 50 14.97 -40.72 -33.81
CA LYS A 50 14.42 -41.54 -32.72
C LYS A 50 14.97 -41.12 -31.35
N TYR A 51 16.28 -40.88 -31.25
CA TYR A 51 16.92 -40.43 -30.02
C TYR A 51 16.41 -39.04 -29.59
N LYS A 52 16.31 -38.09 -30.53
CA LYS A 52 15.73 -36.75 -30.27
C LYS A 52 14.27 -36.83 -29.82
N ASN A 53 13.44 -37.66 -30.48
CA ASN A 53 12.05 -37.84 -30.08
C ASN A 53 11.91 -38.53 -28.71
N GLN A 54 12.80 -39.47 -28.39
CA GLN A 54 12.83 -40.12 -27.07
C GLN A 54 13.19 -39.11 -25.97
N LYS A 55 14.20 -38.27 -26.19
CA LYS A 55 14.59 -37.21 -25.26
C LYS A 55 13.50 -36.15 -25.08
N LEU A 56 12.77 -35.81 -26.16
CA LEU A 56 11.61 -34.92 -26.09
C LEU A 56 10.45 -35.55 -25.32
N MET A 57 10.19 -36.86 -25.49
CA MET A 57 9.20 -37.59 -24.71
C MET A 57 9.55 -37.61 -23.22
N GLU A 58 10.82 -37.86 -22.87
CA GLU A 58 11.30 -37.82 -21.48
C GLU A 58 11.12 -36.43 -20.86
N GLN A 59 11.44 -35.36 -21.61
CA GLN A 59 11.21 -33.98 -21.16
C GLN A 59 9.72 -33.64 -21.01
N LEU A 60 8.87 -34.16 -21.91
CA LEU A 60 7.42 -33.99 -21.82
C LEU A 60 6.86 -34.71 -20.60
N GLU A 61 7.34 -35.91 -20.31
CA GLU A 61 6.89 -36.69 -19.15
C GLU A 61 7.36 -36.06 -17.83
N ALA A 62 8.59 -35.54 -17.79
CA ALA A 62 9.09 -34.76 -16.65
C ALA A 62 8.21 -33.51 -16.38
N ARG A 63 7.88 -32.74 -17.43
CA ARG A 63 6.99 -31.58 -17.30
C ARG A 63 5.56 -31.95 -16.89
N LYS A 64 5.04 -33.08 -17.35
CA LYS A 64 3.73 -33.59 -16.89
C LYS A 64 3.76 -33.96 -15.41
N MET A 65 4.86 -34.55 -14.92
CA MET A 65 5.02 -34.88 -13.51
C MET A 65 5.11 -33.62 -12.65
N GLU A 66 5.86 -32.60 -13.08
CA GLU A 66 5.90 -31.28 -12.44
C GLU A 66 4.53 -30.62 -12.40
N TYR A 67 3.78 -30.68 -13.50
CA TYR A 67 2.42 -30.14 -13.57
C TYR A 67 1.49 -30.84 -12.57
N ARG A 68 1.51 -32.19 -12.51
CA ARG A 68 0.70 -32.95 -11.53
C ARG A 68 1.08 -32.63 -10.09
N ALA A 69 2.37 -32.41 -9.81
CA ALA A 69 2.83 -32.00 -8.47
C ALA A 69 2.32 -30.60 -8.09
N LEU A 70 2.36 -29.64 -9.02
CA LEU A 70 1.81 -28.30 -8.83
C LEU A 70 0.29 -28.31 -8.67
N GLU A 71 -0.41 -29.11 -9.46
CA GLU A 71 -1.86 -29.28 -9.36
C GLU A 71 -2.27 -29.90 -8.01
N SER A 72 -1.53 -30.91 -7.53
CA SER A 72 -1.72 -31.48 -6.19
C SER A 72 -1.48 -30.43 -5.09
N LYS A 73 -0.40 -29.64 -5.20
CA LYS A 73 -0.10 -28.56 -4.25
C LYS A 73 -1.18 -27.47 -4.25
N TYR A 74 -1.73 -27.14 -5.42
CA TYR A 74 -2.84 -26.20 -5.55
C TYR A 74 -4.12 -26.72 -4.87
N ILE A 75 -4.46 -28.01 -5.05
CA ILE A 75 -5.60 -28.64 -4.39
C ILE A 75 -5.42 -28.61 -2.86
N GLN A 76 -4.24 -28.97 -2.35
CA GLN A 76 -3.94 -28.92 -0.91
C GLN A 76 -4.06 -27.49 -0.33
N LEU A 77 -3.58 -26.48 -1.05
CA LEU A 77 -3.72 -25.08 -0.63
C LEU A 77 -5.19 -24.63 -0.62
N ARG A 78 -5.98 -25.08 -1.60
CA ARG A 78 -7.42 -24.80 -1.66
C ARG A 78 -8.18 -25.46 -0.50
N GLU A 79 -7.81 -26.67 -0.10
CA GLU A 79 -8.37 -27.35 1.08
C GLU A 79 -8.00 -26.62 2.38
N LYS A 80 -6.72 -26.27 2.57
CA LYS A 80 -6.30 -25.45 3.73
C LYS A 80 -7.03 -24.11 3.80
N GLN A 81 -7.31 -23.49 2.66
CA GLN A 81 -8.10 -22.26 2.61
C GLN A 81 -9.57 -22.49 3.01
N LYS A 82 -10.17 -23.65 2.69
CA LYS A 82 -11.51 -24.02 3.16
C LYS A 82 -11.52 -24.23 4.67
N ASP A 83 -10.52 -24.92 5.21
CA ASP A 83 -10.40 -25.14 6.65
C ASP A 83 -10.21 -23.82 7.40
N TYR A 84 -9.36 -22.93 6.88
CA TYR A 84 -9.17 -21.59 7.45
C TYR A 84 -10.47 -20.76 7.43
N ARG A 85 -11.24 -20.81 6.34
CA ARG A 85 -12.56 -20.17 6.27
C ARG A 85 -13.54 -20.76 7.28
N LYS A 86 -13.50 -22.07 7.51
CA LYS A 86 -14.33 -22.75 8.51
C LYS A 86 -13.96 -22.29 9.92
N THR A 87 -12.67 -22.18 10.23
CA THR A 87 -12.20 -21.64 11.52
C THR A 87 -12.61 -20.19 11.73
N LEU A 88 -12.53 -19.35 10.69
CA LEU A 88 -13.00 -17.95 10.75
C LEU A 88 -14.52 -17.86 10.98
N LEU A 89 -15.30 -18.75 10.39
CA LEU A 89 -16.74 -18.83 10.64
C LEU A 89 -17.03 -19.25 12.08
N SER A 90 -16.35 -20.28 12.60
CA SER A 90 -16.45 -20.67 14.01
C SER A 90 -16.06 -19.54 14.96
N LEU A 91 -15.01 -18.77 14.64
CA LEU A 91 -14.58 -17.63 15.44
C LEU A 91 -15.62 -16.50 15.39
N LYS A 92 -16.23 -16.26 14.24
CA LYS A 92 -17.32 -15.28 14.06
C LYS A 92 -18.57 -15.67 14.87
N GLU A 93 -18.94 -16.94 14.86
CA GLU A 93 -20.04 -17.48 15.69
C GLU A 93 -19.73 -17.35 17.18
N SER A 94 -18.50 -17.65 17.60
CA SER A 94 -18.04 -17.50 18.98
C SER A 94 -18.06 -16.04 19.43
N HIS A 95 -17.65 -15.13 18.55
CA HIS A 95 -17.68 -13.69 18.81
C HIS A 95 -19.11 -13.14 18.84
N GLN A 96 -20.02 -13.64 17.99
CA GLN A 96 -21.45 -13.31 18.06
C GLN A 96 -22.11 -13.85 19.33
N GLN A 97 -21.72 -15.04 19.82
CA GLN A 97 -22.15 -15.54 21.11
C GLN A 97 -21.62 -14.68 22.27
N LEU A 98 -20.36 -14.23 22.21
CA LEU A 98 -19.78 -13.36 23.23
C LEU A 98 -20.48 -12.00 23.28
N VAL A 99 -20.75 -11.41 22.12
CA VAL A 99 -21.49 -10.13 22.00
C VAL A 99 -22.95 -10.32 22.44
N GLY A 100 -23.57 -11.46 22.12
CA GLY A 100 -24.90 -11.82 22.60
C GLY A 100 -24.95 -11.95 24.13
N ASN A 101 -23.93 -12.57 24.74
CA ASN A 101 -23.85 -12.74 26.19
C ASN A 101 -23.56 -11.42 26.93
N MET A 102 -22.83 -10.49 26.32
CA MET A 102 -22.63 -9.14 26.88
C MET A 102 -23.88 -8.26 26.77
N ALA A 103 -24.77 -8.52 25.81
CA ALA A 103 -26.02 -7.75 25.63
C ALA A 103 -27.16 -8.19 26.57
N PHE A 104 -27.03 -9.29 27.30
CA PHE A 104 -28.06 -9.79 28.21
C PHE A 104 -27.90 -9.35 29.68
N ASP A 105 -26.79 -8.73 30.07
CA ASP A 105 -26.53 -8.29 31.46
C ASP A 105 -26.83 -6.80 31.73
N GLU A 106 -27.28 -6.02 30.74
CA GLU A 106 -27.65 -4.60 30.91
C GLU A 106 -29.17 -4.33 31.07
N LEU A 107 -29.99 -5.35 31.32
CA LEU A 107 -31.42 -5.18 31.67
C LEU A 107 -31.65 -5.52 33.15
N GLY A 108 -31.14 -4.64 34.02
CA GLY A 108 -31.18 -4.88 35.46
C GLY A 108 -30.95 -3.69 36.37
N ARG A 109 -31.39 -2.45 36.05
CA ARG A 109 -31.70 -1.48 37.11
C ARG A 109 -33.01 -0.75 36.90
N HIS A 110 -33.89 -0.96 37.88
CA HIS A 110 -34.97 -0.08 38.27
C HIS A 110 -34.51 1.39 38.35
N ARG A 111 -35.06 2.21 37.45
CA ARG A 111 -35.68 3.54 37.65
C ARG A 111 -35.23 4.34 38.89
N PHE A 112 -34.56 5.48 38.67
CA PHE A 112 -34.78 6.79 39.32
C PHE A 112 -34.18 7.89 38.41
N VAL A 113 -34.99 8.53 37.56
CA VAL A 113 -35.55 9.89 37.71
C VAL A 113 -34.47 10.98 37.84
N TYR A 114 -34.28 11.72 36.73
CA TYR A 114 -33.58 13.01 36.66
C TYR A 114 -34.29 14.10 37.47
N PRO A 115 -33.56 15.15 37.85
CA PRO A 115 -33.97 16.49 37.43
C PRO A 115 -32.87 17.23 36.67
N GLU A 116 -33.27 17.83 35.55
CA GLU A 116 -32.57 18.93 34.86
C GLU A 116 -32.54 20.19 35.74
N ILE A 117 -31.50 21.02 35.62
CA ILE A 117 -31.53 22.48 35.39
C ILE A 117 -30.07 23.02 35.33
N ASP A 118 -29.69 23.44 34.12
CA ASP A 118 -29.02 24.67 33.66
C ASP A 118 -27.88 25.37 34.44
N GLY A 119 -26.84 25.83 33.70
CA GLY A 119 -25.97 26.97 34.11
C GLY A 119 -24.44 26.88 33.90
N ALA A 120 -23.97 27.22 32.68
CA ALA A 120 -22.75 28.00 32.33
C ALA A 120 -21.31 27.59 32.84
N PRO A 121 -20.22 28.10 32.20
CA PRO A 121 -18.92 27.41 32.07
C PRO A 121 -17.91 27.77 33.16
N VAL A 122 -17.07 26.81 33.57
CA VAL A 122 -15.89 27.09 34.41
C VAL A 122 -14.66 26.38 33.84
N THR A 123 -13.68 27.21 33.52
CA THR A 123 -12.27 26.94 33.23
C THR A 123 -11.62 26.06 34.29
N SER A 124 -10.97 24.97 33.87
CA SER A 124 -10.19 24.08 34.74
C SER A 124 -8.73 24.06 34.30
N GLU A 125 -7.97 25.06 34.74
CA GLU A 125 -6.52 24.98 34.91
C GLU A 125 -6.23 25.29 36.38
N GLU A 126 -6.30 24.28 37.26
CA GLU A 126 -5.67 24.26 38.59
C GLU A 126 -6.08 22.96 39.32
N ALA A 127 -5.46 21.82 38.99
CA ALA A 127 -5.63 20.57 39.77
C ALA A 127 -4.46 19.58 39.65
N TYR A 128 -3.28 20.00 39.15
CA TYR A 128 -2.18 19.06 38.84
C TYR A 128 -1.06 18.96 39.88
N SER A 129 -1.15 19.64 41.03
CA SER A 129 -0.04 19.66 42.01
C SER A 129 -0.16 18.68 43.18
N SER A 130 -1.29 18.02 43.41
CA SER A 130 -1.52 17.29 44.68
C SER A 130 -1.31 15.76 44.64
N ILE A 131 -1.08 15.16 43.47
CA ILE A 131 -1.10 13.68 43.32
C ILE A 131 0.31 13.06 43.29
N GLU A 132 1.36 13.84 43.03
CA GLU A 132 2.74 13.30 42.94
C GLU A 132 3.44 13.12 44.29
N GLU A 133 3.01 13.79 45.37
CA GLU A 133 3.61 13.64 46.70
C GLU A 133 3.25 12.31 47.38
N ASP A 134 2.14 11.69 46.98
CA ASP A 134 1.57 10.51 47.63
C ASP A 134 2.16 9.19 47.11
N PHE A 135 2.70 9.23 45.88
CA PHE A 135 3.39 8.11 45.25
C PHE A 135 4.84 7.96 45.73
N LEU A 136 5.52 9.09 45.99
CA LEU A 136 6.90 9.10 46.49
C LEU A 136 7.01 8.70 47.97
N SER A 137 5.90 8.77 48.71
CA SER A 137 5.82 8.33 50.11
C SER A 137 5.69 6.81 50.22
N ARG A 138 5.09 6.14 49.23
CA ARG A 138 4.89 4.67 49.19
C ARG A 138 6.12 3.86 48.80
N VAL A 139 7.11 4.46 48.12
CA VAL A 139 8.34 3.77 47.69
C VAL A 139 9.36 3.63 48.83
N MET A 140 9.24 4.44 49.90
CA MET A 140 10.12 4.34 51.06
C MET A 140 9.78 3.18 52.01
N GLU A 141 8.62 2.53 51.85
CA GLU A 141 8.16 1.47 52.77
C GLU A 141 8.43 0.04 52.27
N SER A 142 8.83 -0.16 51.00
CA SER A 142 8.99 -1.50 50.41
C SER A 142 10.46 -1.95 50.31
N GLY A 143 11.22 -1.79 51.38
CA GLY A 143 12.67 -1.98 51.41
C GLY A 143 13.19 -3.06 52.36
N THR A 144 12.45 -4.12 52.70
CA THR A 144 13.00 -5.31 53.39
C THR A 144 12.26 -6.60 53.03
N ALA A 145 12.96 -7.47 52.30
CA ALA A 145 12.93 -8.94 52.26
C ALA A 145 11.59 -9.72 52.31
N GLU A 146 11.32 -10.46 51.22
CA GLU A 146 10.72 -11.80 51.31
C GLU A 146 11.82 -12.84 51.62
N SER A 147 11.82 -13.37 52.84
CA SER A 147 12.38 -14.68 53.23
C SER A 147 11.41 -15.29 54.25
N SER A 148 11.20 -16.59 54.16
CA SER A 148 10.02 -17.30 54.65
C SER A 148 9.83 -17.39 56.17
N GLY A 149 8.57 -17.46 56.61
CA GLY A 149 8.13 -18.30 57.73
C GLY A 149 8.32 -17.81 59.18
N CYS A 150 7.21 -17.43 59.81
CA CYS A 150 6.80 -17.59 61.23
C CYS A 150 7.82 -17.38 62.40
N GLY A 151 7.58 -16.35 63.25
CA GLY A 151 7.95 -16.33 64.67
C GLY A 151 8.73 -15.10 65.20
N SER A 152 8.13 -14.33 66.13
CA SER A 152 8.63 -13.16 66.90
C SER A 152 9.71 -13.48 67.98
N PRO A 153 10.24 -12.54 68.84
CA PRO A 153 10.39 -11.05 68.81
C PRO A 153 11.76 -10.49 69.33
N ASN A 154 12.14 -9.24 68.96
CA ASN A 154 12.68 -8.13 69.83
C ASN A 154 13.69 -7.15 69.16
N GLN A 155 13.35 -5.86 69.29
CA GLN A 155 14.15 -4.62 69.42
C GLN A 155 15.55 -4.51 68.76
N THR A 156 15.67 -3.61 67.76
CA THR A 156 16.41 -2.32 67.86
C THR A 156 16.38 -1.58 66.51
N ASN A 157 15.73 -0.41 66.50
CA ASN A 157 15.78 0.57 65.41
C ASN A 157 16.99 1.50 65.60
N ASN A 158 17.71 1.77 64.50
CA ASN A 158 18.22 3.08 64.06
C ASN A 158 19.53 2.94 63.27
N SER A 159 19.49 3.05 61.92
CA SER A 159 20.66 3.42 61.08
C SER A 159 20.38 3.76 59.60
N LEU A 160 19.16 3.65 59.04
CA LEU A 160 18.95 3.69 57.57
C LEU A 160 18.27 4.94 56.98
N LEU A 161 18.07 6.00 57.76
CA LEU A 161 17.34 7.22 57.33
C LEU A 161 18.00 8.16 56.28
N PRO A 162 19.31 8.13 55.92
CA PRO A 162 19.87 9.15 55.02
C PRO A 162 19.60 8.95 53.51
N VAL A 163 19.38 7.71 53.06
CA VAL A 163 19.43 7.37 51.61
C VAL A 163 18.14 7.74 50.87
N GLY A 164 17.00 7.67 51.55
CA GLY A 164 15.68 7.98 50.97
C GLY A 164 15.46 9.48 50.73
N HIS A 165 16.03 10.33 51.58
CA HIS A 165 15.89 11.79 51.46
C HIS A 165 16.67 12.34 50.26
N VAL A 166 17.88 11.81 50.02
CA VAL A 166 18.75 12.20 48.90
C VAL A 166 18.15 11.76 47.55
N LEU A 167 17.54 10.58 47.49
CA LEU A 167 16.84 10.09 46.28
C LEU A 167 15.56 10.88 45.97
N LYS A 168 14.86 11.38 47.01
CA LYS A 168 13.66 12.20 46.89
C LYS A 168 13.99 13.63 46.42
N GLU A 169 15.06 14.24 46.95
CA GLU A 169 15.57 15.53 46.46
C GLU A 169 16.10 15.44 45.02
N ALA A 170 16.85 14.38 44.68
CA ALA A 170 17.34 14.19 43.32
C ALA A 170 16.19 14.01 42.31
N SER A 171 15.17 13.23 42.67
CA SER A 171 14.02 12.96 41.78
C SER A 171 13.10 14.15 41.58
N THR A 172 12.91 14.98 42.62
CA THR A 172 12.11 16.22 42.53
C THR A 172 12.86 17.29 41.75
N SER A 173 14.18 17.42 41.96
CA SER A 173 15.03 18.32 41.21
C SER A 173 15.11 17.94 39.71
N LEU A 174 15.23 16.65 39.38
CA LEU A 174 15.19 16.16 37.99
C LEU A 174 13.83 16.44 37.30
N ARG A 175 12.72 16.28 38.03
CA ARG A 175 11.36 16.50 37.50
C ARG A 175 11.08 17.98 37.25
N SER A 176 11.53 18.86 38.15
CA SER A 176 11.45 20.31 37.97
C SER A 176 12.26 20.77 36.75
N ALA A 177 13.50 20.29 36.61
CA ALA A 177 14.39 20.55 35.49
C ALA A 177 13.81 20.11 34.13
N TRP A 178 13.16 18.94 34.11
CA TRP A 178 12.51 18.43 32.90
C TRP A 178 11.24 19.21 32.55
N SER A 179 10.48 19.65 33.55
CA SER A 179 9.29 20.48 33.33
C SER A 179 9.63 21.86 32.79
N GLU A 180 10.73 22.48 33.26
CA GLU A 180 11.23 23.76 32.75
C GLU A 180 11.79 23.63 31.33
N SER A 181 12.55 22.57 31.05
CA SER A 181 13.04 22.28 29.69
C SER A 181 11.88 22.10 28.70
N ARG A 182 10.81 21.42 29.10
CA ARG A 182 9.61 21.24 28.27
C ARG A 182 8.87 22.56 28.04
N LYS A 183 8.72 23.40 29.07
CA LYS A 183 8.11 24.74 28.95
C LYS A 183 8.92 25.66 28.02
N LEU A 184 10.25 25.64 28.13
CA LEU A 184 11.15 26.42 27.27
C LEU A 184 11.09 25.93 25.81
N THR A 185 11.06 24.62 25.59
CA THR A 185 10.97 24.04 24.24
C THR A 185 9.63 24.37 23.57
N THR A 186 8.54 24.38 24.34
CA THR A 186 7.20 24.74 23.83
C THR A 186 7.14 26.23 23.52
N SER A 187 7.70 27.08 24.38
CA SER A 187 7.76 28.54 24.16
C SER A 187 8.64 28.92 22.97
N LEU A 188 9.76 28.23 22.74
CA LEU A 188 10.59 28.37 21.54
C LEU A 188 9.83 27.96 20.28
N PHE A 189 9.07 26.86 20.35
CA PHE A 189 8.29 26.38 19.22
C PHE A 189 7.20 27.40 18.85
N ASP A 190 6.49 27.95 19.84
CA ASP A 190 5.45 28.95 19.61
C ASP A 190 6.04 30.27 19.06
N LEU A 191 7.16 30.74 19.60
CA LEU A 191 7.84 31.96 19.14
C LEU A 191 8.37 31.85 17.70
N VAL A 192 8.94 30.69 17.34
CA VAL A 192 9.44 30.42 15.97
C VAL A 192 8.28 30.28 14.99
N THR A 193 7.17 29.68 15.42
CA THR A 193 5.99 29.45 14.57
C THR A 193 5.21 30.75 14.32
N GLU A 194 5.15 31.64 15.31
CA GLU A 194 4.48 32.94 15.18
C GLU A 194 5.28 33.91 14.27
N LYS A 195 6.61 33.94 14.39
CA LYS A 195 7.46 34.86 13.60
C LYS A 195 7.76 34.43 12.17
N LEU A 196 7.69 33.13 11.83
CA LEU A 196 7.83 32.66 10.43
C LEU A 196 6.64 33.05 9.54
N ASN A 197 5.49 33.41 10.13
CA ASN A 197 4.29 33.80 9.39
C ASN A 197 4.22 35.30 9.09
N THR A 198 5.08 36.12 9.67
CA THR A 198 5.11 37.58 9.46
C THR A 198 6.51 38.04 9.08
N THR A 199 6.88 37.91 7.81
CA THR A 199 8.06 38.61 7.27
C THR A 199 7.71 39.38 6.00
N THR A 200 7.16 40.58 6.19
CA THR A 200 7.38 41.71 5.29
C THR A 200 8.38 42.66 5.93
N VAL A 201 9.51 42.82 5.23
CA VAL A 201 10.65 43.73 5.39
C VAL A 201 10.54 44.79 6.50
N GLY A 202 11.32 44.59 7.57
CA GLY A 202 11.69 45.61 8.56
C GLY A 202 11.93 45.00 9.94
N GLY A 203 13.20 44.82 10.35
CA GLY A 203 13.51 44.37 11.73
C GLY A 203 14.85 43.65 11.90
N LEU A 204 15.97 44.32 11.64
CA LEU A 204 17.30 43.79 12.02
C LEU A 204 17.46 43.77 13.55
N ASP A 205 16.95 44.79 14.26
CA ASP A 205 16.99 44.86 15.72
C ASP A 205 16.09 43.81 16.41
N GLU A 206 15.02 43.38 15.73
CA GLU A 206 14.11 42.35 16.24
C GLU A 206 14.65 40.93 16.06
N LEU A 207 15.58 40.74 15.11
CA LEU A 207 16.29 39.49 14.90
C LEU A 207 17.40 39.33 15.95
N ASP A 208 18.15 40.40 16.26
CA ASP A 208 19.17 40.38 17.31
C ASP A 208 18.57 40.11 18.70
N ASN A 209 17.41 40.68 19.00
CA ASN A 209 16.72 40.44 20.27
C ASN A 209 16.16 39.00 20.36
N ALA A 210 15.72 38.43 19.23
CA ALA A 210 15.32 37.03 19.17
C ALA A 210 16.52 36.07 19.30
N LEU A 211 17.66 36.41 18.70
CA LEU A 211 18.91 35.64 18.83
C LEU A 211 19.42 35.65 20.28
N LEU A 212 19.38 36.80 20.97
CA LEU A 212 19.73 36.90 22.39
C LEU A 212 18.82 36.07 23.30
N GLN A 213 17.52 36.00 23.00
CA GLN A 213 16.59 35.14 23.74
C GLN A 213 16.84 33.66 23.45
N ILE A 214 17.17 33.30 22.21
CA ILE A 214 17.56 31.93 21.85
C ILE A 214 18.85 31.53 22.56
N ASP A 215 19.83 32.43 22.65
CA ASP A 215 21.09 32.19 23.36
C ASP A 215 20.88 32.02 24.87
N ASP A 216 20.02 32.81 25.50
CA ASP A 216 19.65 32.65 26.92
C ASP A 216 18.93 31.30 27.17
N VAL A 217 18.04 30.89 26.27
CA VAL A 217 17.38 29.57 26.36
C VAL A 217 18.38 28.43 26.14
N HIS A 218 19.31 28.58 25.20
CA HIS A 218 20.38 27.60 24.97
C HIS A 218 21.32 27.49 26.16
N PHE A 219 21.65 28.60 26.82
CA PHE A 219 22.47 28.61 28.04
C PHE A 219 21.77 27.85 29.18
N ARG A 220 20.49 28.13 29.42
CA ARG A 220 19.70 27.42 30.45
C ARG A 220 19.51 25.94 30.13
N HIS A 221 19.33 25.57 28.86
CA HIS A 221 19.29 24.17 28.45
C HIS A 221 20.63 23.47 28.72
N ARG A 222 21.76 24.13 28.46
CA ARG A 222 23.10 23.58 28.73
C ARG A 222 23.31 23.34 30.22
N GLU A 223 22.95 24.31 31.07
CA GLU A 223 23.06 24.20 32.53
C GLU A 223 22.19 23.06 33.09
N LEU A 224 20.95 22.92 32.59
CA LEU A 224 20.05 21.81 32.95
C LEU A 224 20.59 20.46 32.49
N SER A 225 21.18 20.39 31.28
CA SER A 225 21.81 19.18 30.77
C SER A 225 23.00 18.73 31.63
N GLU A 226 23.85 19.65 32.05
CA GLU A 226 24.99 19.36 32.94
C GLU A 226 24.52 18.85 34.31
N LYS A 227 23.43 19.42 34.85
CA LYS A 227 22.82 18.97 36.12
C LYS A 227 22.21 17.57 36.02
N ILE A 228 21.53 17.25 34.91
CA ILE A 228 21.01 15.91 34.64
C ILE A 228 22.15 14.89 34.49
N GLN A 229 23.26 15.30 33.85
CA GLN A 229 24.41 14.42 33.68
C GLN A 229 25.09 14.11 35.03
N SER A 230 25.30 15.12 35.87
CA SER A 230 25.84 14.93 37.24
C SER A 230 24.96 13.99 38.08
N GLN A 231 23.63 14.09 37.98
CA GLN A 231 22.72 13.19 38.70
C GLN A 231 22.73 11.74 38.17
N ARG A 232 22.96 11.55 36.87
CA ARG A 232 23.17 10.21 36.30
C ARG A 232 24.45 9.58 36.84
N ASP A 233 25.52 10.36 36.93
CA ASP A 233 26.81 9.87 37.43
C ASP A 233 26.72 9.46 38.91
N HIS A 234 25.97 10.20 39.74
CA HIS A 234 25.66 9.80 41.12
C HIS A 234 24.77 8.55 41.20
N SER A 235 23.80 8.37 40.30
CA SER A 235 23.00 7.13 40.26
C SER A 235 23.86 5.90 39.92
N VAL A 236 24.87 6.07 39.06
CA VAL A 236 25.84 4.99 38.74
C VAL A 236 26.72 4.66 39.95
N GLN A 237 27.19 5.66 40.69
CA GLN A 237 27.94 5.46 41.93
C GLN A 237 27.09 4.72 42.99
N ASN A 238 25.84 5.14 43.21
CA ASN A 238 24.94 4.47 44.16
C ASN A 238 24.63 3.02 43.78
N LYS A 239 24.52 2.72 42.47
CA LYS A 239 24.36 1.34 41.98
C LYS A 239 25.61 0.49 42.17
N ALA A 240 26.80 1.07 42.15
CA ALA A 240 28.03 0.35 42.46
C ALA A 240 28.12 0.02 43.95
N GLU A 241 27.71 0.96 44.81
CA GLU A 241 27.73 0.76 46.26
C GLU A 241 26.68 -0.25 46.75
N LEU A 242 25.49 -0.28 46.11
CA LEU A 242 24.49 -1.33 46.33
C LEU A 242 25.00 -2.74 45.99
N ARG A 243 25.82 -2.88 44.95
CA ARG A 243 26.44 -4.17 44.61
C ARG A 243 27.47 -4.61 45.66
N ARG A 244 28.29 -3.67 46.13
CA ARG A 244 29.26 -3.94 47.22
C ARG A 244 28.55 -4.44 48.48
N LEU A 245 27.45 -3.78 48.86
CA LEU A 245 26.66 -4.19 50.03
C LEU A 245 25.98 -5.55 49.83
N GLN A 246 25.49 -5.86 48.62
CA GLN A 246 24.96 -7.20 48.31
C GLN A 246 26.02 -8.31 48.43
N GLU A 247 27.25 -8.04 48.02
CA GLU A 247 28.38 -8.97 48.21
C GLU A 247 28.71 -9.16 49.70
N GLU A 248 28.71 -8.08 50.48
CA GLU A 248 28.92 -8.18 51.94
C GLU A 248 27.80 -8.99 52.63
N PHE A 249 26.54 -8.81 52.24
CA PHE A 249 25.44 -9.64 52.76
C PHE A 249 25.59 -11.12 52.39
N ALA A 250 26.03 -11.43 51.17
CA ALA A 250 26.28 -12.82 50.76
C ALA A 250 27.38 -13.48 51.61
N CYS A 251 28.44 -12.73 51.97
CA CYS A 251 29.47 -13.21 52.89
C CYS A 251 28.92 -13.50 54.29
N THR A 252 28.08 -12.62 54.86
CA THR A 252 27.49 -12.84 56.19
C THR A 252 26.52 -14.03 56.24
N ILE A 253 25.81 -14.33 55.14
CA ILE A 253 24.93 -15.51 55.05
C ILE A 253 25.76 -16.79 55.08
N ALA A 254 26.90 -16.82 54.37
CA ALA A 254 27.81 -17.97 54.39
C ALA A 254 28.40 -18.23 55.80
N GLU A 255 28.72 -17.17 56.55
CA GLU A 255 29.17 -17.29 57.95
C GLU A 255 28.04 -17.85 58.85
N LEU A 256 26.78 -17.44 58.63
CA LEU A 256 25.63 -17.94 59.38
C LEU A 256 25.36 -19.43 59.12
N GLU A 257 25.49 -19.88 57.86
CA GLU A 257 25.39 -21.29 57.49
C GLU A 257 26.49 -22.14 58.15
N GLU A 258 27.71 -21.62 58.24
CA GLU A 258 28.81 -22.26 58.96
C GLU A 258 28.54 -22.38 60.48
N THR A 259 27.94 -21.36 61.10
CA THR A 259 27.56 -21.46 62.52
C THR A 259 26.42 -22.46 62.77
N ASN A 260 25.46 -22.57 61.85
CA ASN A 260 24.36 -23.54 61.95
C ASN A 260 24.84 -24.99 61.81
N THR A 261 25.82 -25.25 60.94
CA THR A 261 26.43 -26.58 60.82
C THR A 261 27.22 -26.98 62.08
N ARG A 262 27.88 -26.01 62.75
CA ARG A 262 28.52 -26.23 64.07
C ARG A 262 27.50 -26.52 65.18
N LEU A 263 26.31 -25.90 65.14
CA LEU A 263 25.23 -26.11 66.11
C LEU A 263 24.54 -27.48 65.95
N ALA A 264 24.45 -27.97 64.72
CA ALA A 264 23.99 -29.33 64.42
C ALA A 264 24.93 -30.42 64.97
N ALA A 265 26.25 -30.18 64.94
CA ALA A 265 27.24 -31.09 65.52
C ALA A 265 27.13 -31.20 67.06
N LEU A 266 26.76 -30.11 67.75
CA LEU A 266 26.55 -30.11 69.20
C LEU A 266 25.28 -30.87 69.63
N LYS A 267 24.21 -30.87 68.82
CA LYS A 267 22.97 -31.61 69.10
C LYS A 267 23.12 -33.13 68.99
N ALA A 268 24.14 -33.64 68.30
CA ALA A 268 24.40 -35.07 68.19
C ALA A 268 25.14 -35.67 69.42
N GLY A 269 25.60 -34.84 70.38
CA GLY A 269 26.42 -35.25 71.51
C GLY A 269 25.69 -35.66 72.81
N ASP A 270 24.37 -35.51 72.92
CA ASP A 270 23.65 -35.53 74.21
C ASP A 270 22.66 -36.71 74.38
N VAL A 271 23.10 -37.96 74.13
CA VAL A 271 22.29 -39.18 74.34
C VAL A 271 22.87 -40.09 75.45
N SER A 272 23.76 -39.56 76.29
CA SER A 272 24.42 -40.31 77.37
C SER A 272 24.01 -39.79 78.75
N GLN A 273 22.79 -40.10 79.21
CA GLN A 273 22.44 -40.23 80.64
C GLN A 273 20.99 -40.69 80.80
N ASN A 274 20.77 -41.99 81.02
CA ASN A 274 19.58 -42.50 81.69
C ASN A 274 19.97 -43.70 82.55
N ALA A 275 19.84 -43.51 83.87
CA ALA A 275 20.16 -44.50 84.89
C ALA A 275 19.13 -45.65 84.93
N PRO A 276 19.51 -46.89 85.31
CA PRO A 276 18.62 -48.04 85.23
C PRO A 276 17.74 -48.18 86.50
N LEU A 277 16.44 -48.36 86.29
CA LEU A 277 15.47 -48.84 87.28
C LEU A 277 15.69 -50.34 87.54
N LEU A 278 15.99 -50.71 88.78
CA LEU A 278 16.09 -52.10 89.25
C LEU A 278 14.72 -52.63 89.70
N TYR A 279 14.31 -53.80 89.19
CA TYR A 279 13.21 -54.62 89.74
C TYR A 279 13.81 -55.89 90.38
N PRO A 280 13.51 -56.25 91.64
CA PRO A 280 14.00 -57.49 92.23
C PRO A 280 13.01 -58.65 92.01
N VAL A 281 13.51 -59.74 91.43
CA VAL A 281 12.86 -61.06 91.42
C VAL A 281 13.40 -61.88 92.60
N LEU A 282 12.54 -62.21 93.56
CA LEU A 282 12.85 -63.07 94.72
C LEU A 282 12.57 -64.54 94.40
N GLY A 283 13.61 -65.38 94.47
CA GLY A 283 13.53 -66.84 94.42
C GLY A 283 14.15 -67.46 95.69
N ASN A 284 13.39 -68.33 96.34
CA ASN A 284 13.63 -68.94 97.66
C ASN A 284 14.82 -69.92 97.77
N LYS A 285 15.50 -69.92 98.94
CA LYS A 285 16.04 -71.12 99.61
C LYS A 285 15.59 -71.16 101.08
N ARG A 286 15.18 -72.35 101.54
CA ARG A 286 14.46 -72.69 102.79
C ARG A 286 15.38 -72.89 104.00
N VAL A 287 14.85 -72.66 105.22
CA VAL A 287 15.07 -73.51 106.42
C VAL A 287 13.80 -73.48 107.29
N ASN A 288 13.31 -74.65 107.72
CA ASN A 288 12.16 -74.83 108.63
C ASN A 288 12.58 -74.71 110.10
N GLY A 289 11.71 -74.10 110.91
CA GLY A 289 11.36 -74.59 112.25
C GLY A 289 11.61 -73.66 113.44
N ASP A 290 10.65 -72.80 113.80
CA ASP A 290 10.10 -72.74 115.18
C ASP A 290 8.87 -71.80 115.34
N SER A 291 7.75 -72.40 115.75
CA SER A 291 6.70 -71.88 116.65
C SER A 291 6.10 -70.46 116.45
N LEU A 292 4.85 -70.43 115.95
CA LEU A 292 3.76 -69.45 116.23
C LEU A 292 4.00 -67.94 116.01
N ARG A 293 5.22 -67.50 115.66
CA ARG A 293 5.57 -66.11 115.34
C ARG A 293 5.42 -65.77 113.84
N ASP A 294 5.45 -66.78 112.97
CA ASP A 294 5.45 -66.59 111.51
C ASP A 294 4.08 -66.25 110.91
N LYS A 295 2.97 -66.72 111.49
CA LYS A 295 1.62 -66.36 111.01
C LYS A 295 1.26 -64.89 111.26
N GLN A 296 1.79 -64.29 112.33
CA GLN A 296 1.63 -62.85 112.63
C GLN A 296 2.45 -61.99 111.64
N LYS A 297 3.64 -62.45 111.26
CA LYS A 297 4.50 -61.80 110.25
C LYS A 297 3.91 -61.92 108.84
N GLU A 298 3.31 -63.05 108.48
CA GLU A 298 2.62 -63.20 107.19
C GLU A 298 1.38 -62.29 107.11
N LEU A 299 0.60 -62.16 108.19
CA LEU A 299 -0.51 -61.19 108.27
C LEU A 299 -0.04 -59.73 108.19
N GLN A 300 1.05 -59.37 108.87
CA GLN A 300 1.65 -58.04 108.77
C GLN A 300 2.22 -57.75 107.37
N ASN A 301 2.80 -58.76 106.70
CA ASN A 301 3.26 -58.63 105.32
C ASN A 301 2.08 -58.55 104.33
N LEU A 302 0.98 -59.26 104.56
CA LEU A 302 -0.24 -59.15 103.75
C LEU A 302 -0.92 -57.78 103.94
N GLU A 303 -0.89 -57.24 105.15
CA GLU A 303 -1.44 -55.92 105.47
C GLU A 303 -0.54 -54.78 104.98
N ALA A 304 0.78 -54.99 104.96
CA ALA A 304 1.74 -54.08 104.32
C ALA A 304 1.56 -54.07 102.80
N THR A 305 1.46 -55.22 102.15
CA THR A 305 1.19 -55.31 100.70
C THR A 305 -0.19 -54.76 100.34
N TYR A 306 -1.21 -54.95 101.17
CA TYR A 306 -2.52 -54.32 100.97
C TYR A 306 -2.45 -52.78 101.06
N ARG A 307 -1.70 -52.24 102.02
CA ARG A 307 -1.44 -50.79 102.12
C ARG A 307 -0.65 -50.26 100.91
N GLU A 308 0.32 -51.01 100.43
CA GLU A 308 1.13 -50.66 99.26
C GLU A 308 0.29 -50.66 97.97
N GLN A 309 -0.61 -51.64 97.81
CA GLN A 309 -1.59 -51.66 96.72
C GLN A 309 -2.60 -50.52 96.82
N MET A 310 -3.07 -50.17 98.02
CA MET A 310 -3.97 -49.02 98.21
C MET A 310 -3.30 -47.68 97.91
N ASN A 311 -2.03 -47.53 98.25
CA ASN A 311 -1.24 -46.36 97.87
C ASN A 311 -1.06 -46.28 96.35
N LEU A 312 -0.74 -47.40 95.69
CA LEU A 312 -0.62 -47.46 94.24
C LEU A 312 -1.96 -47.15 93.53
N VAL A 313 -3.08 -47.64 94.06
CA VAL A 313 -4.42 -47.34 93.53
C VAL A 313 -4.75 -45.85 93.71
N SER A 314 -4.39 -45.26 94.85
CA SER A 314 -4.58 -43.83 95.10
C SER A 314 -3.71 -42.96 94.18
N GLU A 315 -2.45 -43.34 93.96
CA GLU A 315 -1.54 -42.66 93.05
C GLU A 315 -1.99 -42.78 91.58
N ARG A 316 -2.54 -43.95 91.19
CA ARG A 316 -3.18 -44.12 89.88
C ARG A 316 -4.44 -43.28 89.74
N LEU A 317 -5.25 -43.15 90.79
CA LEU A 317 -6.46 -42.32 90.77
C LEU A 317 -6.09 -40.84 90.57
N VAL A 318 -5.07 -40.34 91.27
CA VAL A 318 -4.55 -38.98 91.10
C VAL A 318 -4.01 -38.77 89.67
N ASN A 319 -3.28 -39.74 89.12
CA ASN A 319 -2.82 -39.67 87.74
C ASN A 319 -3.97 -39.66 86.73
N ILE A 320 -5.03 -40.45 86.95
CA ILE A 320 -6.22 -40.45 86.08
C ILE A 320 -6.94 -39.10 86.17
N GLN A 321 -7.04 -38.50 87.37
CA GLN A 321 -7.60 -37.16 87.55
C GLN A 321 -6.79 -36.09 86.79
N ARG A 322 -5.45 -36.12 86.92
CA ARG A 322 -4.56 -35.22 86.17
C ARG A 322 -4.72 -35.37 84.65
N LEU A 323 -4.75 -36.60 84.15
CA LEU A 323 -4.95 -36.86 82.71
C LEU A 323 -6.35 -36.42 82.23
N HIS A 324 -7.36 -36.50 83.10
CA HIS A 324 -8.70 -36.00 82.79
C HIS A 324 -8.72 -34.47 82.70
N GLU A 325 -8.04 -33.78 83.61
CA GLU A 325 -7.86 -32.32 83.58
C GLU A 325 -7.13 -31.88 82.31
N GLU A 326 -6.03 -32.55 81.95
CA GLU A 326 -5.28 -32.28 80.70
C GLU A 326 -6.16 -32.47 79.45
N ARG A 327 -7.02 -33.51 79.44
CA ARG A 327 -7.98 -33.76 78.35
C ARG A 327 -9.04 -32.66 78.26
N VAL A 328 -9.57 -32.20 79.39
CA VAL A 328 -10.55 -31.10 79.42
C VAL A 328 -9.90 -29.81 78.91
N GLU A 329 -8.65 -29.54 79.29
CA GLU A 329 -7.91 -28.38 78.81
C GLU A 329 -7.68 -28.43 77.29
N THR A 330 -7.30 -29.60 76.74
CA THR A 330 -7.15 -29.76 75.28
C THR A 330 -8.46 -29.62 74.52
N LEU A 331 -9.56 -30.18 75.04
CA LEU A 331 -10.89 -30.01 74.44
C LEU A 331 -11.36 -28.56 74.46
N THR A 332 -11.05 -27.82 75.54
CA THR A 332 -11.36 -26.39 75.64
C THR A 332 -10.53 -25.57 74.64
N LYS A 333 -9.24 -25.87 74.48
CA LYS A 333 -8.39 -25.25 73.44
C LYS A 333 -8.92 -25.51 72.03
N LEU A 334 -9.35 -26.73 71.73
CA LEU A 334 -9.94 -27.09 70.44
C LEU A 334 -11.28 -26.39 70.17
N ALA A 335 -12.15 -26.28 71.18
CA ALA A 335 -13.41 -25.56 71.07
C ALA A 335 -13.19 -24.05 70.80
N ASN A 336 -12.21 -23.45 71.48
CA ASN A 336 -11.83 -22.06 71.25
C ASN A 336 -11.28 -21.85 69.84
N MET A 337 -10.39 -22.73 69.37
CA MET A 337 -9.84 -22.69 68.00
C MET A 337 -10.94 -22.81 66.94
N LYS A 338 -11.91 -23.71 67.16
CA LYS A 338 -13.07 -23.88 66.27
C LYS A 338 -13.95 -22.63 66.22
N ASN A 339 -14.22 -22.01 67.37
CA ASN A 339 -15.03 -20.80 67.45
C ASN A 339 -14.33 -19.61 66.77
N THR A 340 -13.01 -19.49 66.89
CA THR A 340 -12.23 -18.45 66.17
C THR A 340 -12.20 -18.67 64.66
N MET A 341 -12.26 -19.92 64.18
CA MET A 341 -12.32 -20.21 62.74
C MET A 341 -13.70 -20.00 62.12
N MET A 342 -14.77 -20.14 62.91
CA MET A 342 -16.16 -20.03 62.44
C MET A 342 -16.73 -18.61 62.53
N ASP A 343 -16.05 -17.69 63.23
CA ASP A 343 -16.40 -16.28 63.23
C ASP A 343 -15.88 -15.60 61.96
N LEU A 344 -16.75 -15.50 60.95
CA LEU A 344 -16.49 -14.83 59.69
C LEU A 344 -15.99 -13.39 59.89
N ASN A 345 -16.46 -12.67 60.93
CA ASN A 345 -15.97 -11.33 61.19
C ASN A 345 -14.53 -11.33 61.71
N ALA A 346 -14.14 -12.35 62.49
CA ALA A 346 -12.75 -12.53 62.90
C ALA A 346 -11.85 -12.89 61.71
N VAL A 347 -12.33 -13.71 60.77
CA VAL A 347 -11.59 -14.05 59.54
C VAL A 347 -11.44 -12.83 58.62
N LEU A 348 -12.51 -12.05 58.42
CA LEU A 348 -12.46 -10.80 57.65
C LEU A 348 -11.61 -9.72 58.34
N ALA A 349 -11.56 -9.72 59.66
CA ALA A 349 -10.68 -8.85 60.46
C ALA A 349 -9.25 -9.39 60.59
N THR A 350 -8.97 -10.60 60.10
CA THR A 350 -7.63 -11.16 60.13
C THR A 350 -6.74 -10.39 59.16
N SER A 351 -5.54 -10.02 59.61
CA SER A 351 -4.63 -9.18 58.82
C SER A 351 -4.28 -9.77 57.46
N THR A 352 -4.28 -11.11 57.33
CA THR A 352 -4.04 -11.80 56.07
C THR A 352 -5.15 -11.59 55.05
N TYR A 353 -6.42 -11.62 55.45
CA TYR A 353 -7.55 -11.35 54.57
C TYR A 353 -7.61 -9.86 54.19
N GLN A 354 -7.37 -8.96 55.15
CA GLN A 354 -7.30 -7.53 54.89
C GLN A 354 -6.18 -7.19 53.90
N LEU A 355 -5.00 -7.78 54.08
CA LEU A 355 -3.87 -7.62 53.15
C LEU A 355 -4.21 -8.13 51.75
N LEU A 356 -4.88 -9.29 51.64
CA LEU A 356 -5.31 -9.83 50.35
C LEU A 356 -6.36 -8.94 49.67
N ASN A 357 -7.30 -8.40 50.45
CA ASN A 357 -8.32 -7.48 49.95
C ASN A 357 -7.73 -6.12 49.54
N GLU A 358 -6.73 -5.62 50.27
CA GLU A 358 -5.94 -4.46 49.87
C GLU A 358 -5.12 -4.72 48.61
N GLN A 359 -4.52 -5.90 48.45
CA GLN A 359 -3.84 -6.27 47.22
C GLN A 359 -4.81 -6.35 46.04
N LEU A 360 -6.00 -6.92 46.25
CA LEU A 360 -7.04 -7.01 45.22
C LEU A 360 -7.53 -5.63 44.80
N THR A 361 -7.81 -4.74 45.75
CA THR A 361 -8.22 -3.36 45.46
C THR A 361 -7.12 -2.54 44.80
N ARG A 362 -5.85 -2.73 45.19
CA ARG A 362 -4.69 -2.16 44.49
C ARG A 362 -4.62 -2.64 43.04
N SER A 363 -4.74 -3.96 42.82
CA SER A 363 -4.73 -4.56 41.47
C SER A 363 -5.89 -4.04 40.62
N GLN A 364 -7.08 -3.88 41.20
CA GLN A 364 -8.24 -3.27 40.53
C GLN A 364 -7.97 -1.81 40.14
N SER A 365 -7.36 -1.01 41.03
CA SER A 365 -7.00 0.38 40.73
C SER A 365 -5.93 0.51 39.66
N GLU A 366 -4.96 -0.41 39.62
CA GLU A 366 -3.92 -0.47 38.59
C GLU A 366 -4.51 -0.83 37.22
N ILE A 367 -5.44 -1.79 37.18
CA ILE A 367 -6.17 -2.14 35.96
C ILE A 367 -6.95 -0.94 35.43
N GLU A 368 -7.64 -0.18 36.30
CA GLU A 368 -8.37 1.02 35.88
C GLU A 368 -7.42 2.12 35.39
N HIS A 369 -6.27 2.30 36.04
CA HIS A 369 -5.24 3.22 35.57
C HIS A 369 -4.72 2.83 34.17
N PHE A 370 -4.43 1.55 33.94
CA PHE A 370 -4.02 1.08 32.61
C PHE A 370 -5.13 1.24 31.56
N ARG A 371 -6.40 1.06 31.94
CA ARG A 371 -7.54 1.32 31.06
C ARG A 371 -7.57 2.78 30.61
N ILE A 372 -7.44 3.72 31.54
CA ILE A 372 -7.42 5.16 31.25
C ILE A 372 -6.22 5.53 30.36
N VAL A 373 -5.04 4.97 30.62
CA VAL A 373 -3.86 5.19 29.77
C VAL A 373 -4.08 4.63 28.37
N ALA A 374 -4.69 3.45 28.23
CA ALA A 374 -5.01 2.87 26.94
C ALA A 374 -6.01 3.73 26.14
N GLU A 375 -7.04 4.27 26.79
CA GLU A 375 -7.99 5.21 26.16
C GLU A 375 -7.31 6.50 25.72
N LYS A 376 -6.42 7.07 26.54
CA LYS A 376 -5.63 8.26 26.16
C LYS A 376 -4.72 7.99 24.96
N LEU A 377 -4.01 6.86 24.95
CA LEU A 377 -3.16 6.46 23.83
C LEU A 377 -3.98 6.20 22.56
N GLN A 378 -5.20 5.68 22.70
CA GLN A 378 -6.11 5.50 21.58
C GLN A 378 -6.54 6.84 20.98
N ILE A 379 -6.87 7.83 21.81
CA ILE A 379 -7.18 9.19 21.35
C ILE A 379 -5.95 9.86 20.70
N GLU A 380 -4.76 9.69 21.26
CA GLU A 380 -3.53 10.22 20.66
C GLU A 380 -3.24 9.59 19.31
N LYS A 381 -3.37 8.26 19.18
CA LYS A 381 -3.26 7.56 17.90
C LYS A 381 -4.23 8.13 16.86
N ASP A 382 -5.48 8.35 17.23
CA ASP A 382 -6.49 8.87 16.32
C ASP A 382 -6.16 10.32 15.92
N LYS A 383 -5.65 11.15 16.84
CA LYS A 383 -5.14 12.50 16.52
C LYS A 383 -3.93 12.46 15.58
N PHE A 384 -3.00 11.52 15.76
CA PHE A 384 -1.86 11.34 14.85
C PHE A 384 -2.31 10.90 13.47
N PHE A 385 -3.26 9.97 13.38
CA PHE A 385 -3.86 9.55 12.12
C PHE A 385 -4.48 10.73 11.36
N TRP A 386 -5.22 11.60 12.06
CA TRP A 386 -5.79 12.80 11.44
C TRP A 386 -4.71 13.80 10.98
N ARG A 387 -3.66 14.03 11.76
CA ARG A 387 -2.53 14.88 11.35
C ARG A 387 -1.75 14.32 10.17
N GLU A 388 -1.58 13.00 10.09
CA GLU A 388 -0.96 12.33 8.94
C GLU A 388 -1.81 12.51 7.68
N LYS A 389 -3.14 12.35 7.80
CA LYS A 389 -4.09 12.60 6.71
C LYS A 389 -4.06 14.06 6.23
N GLU A 390 -4.05 15.01 7.16
CA GLU A 390 -3.93 16.43 6.83
C GLU A 390 -2.61 16.74 6.10
N SER A 391 -1.50 16.17 6.57
CA SER A 391 -0.18 16.34 5.95
C SER A 391 -0.12 15.73 4.55
N SER A 392 -0.74 14.55 4.36
CA SER A 392 -0.89 13.92 3.03
C SER A 392 -1.70 14.81 2.08
N LEU A 393 -2.81 15.38 2.54
CA LEU A 393 -3.63 16.27 1.72
C LEU A 393 -2.87 17.56 1.35
N LYS A 394 -2.10 18.14 2.28
CA LYS A 394 -1.23 19.28 1.98
C LYS A 394 -0.15 18.93 0.95
N ALA A 395 0.44 17.74 1.05
CA ALA A 395 1.39 17.25 0.05
C ALA A 395 0.74 17.07 -1.34
N ASP A 396 -0.45 16.48 -1.40
CA ASP A 396 -1.21 16.31 -2.64
C ASP A 396 -1.55 17.67 -3.29
N ILE A 397 -1.98 18.66 -2.50
CA ILE A 397 -2.23 20.02 -2.97
C ILE A 397 -0.95 20.67 -3.50
N GLY A 398 0.18 20.45 -2.83
CA GLY A 398 1.51 20.88 -3.27
C GLY A 398 1.89 20.26 -4.62
N GLU A 399 1.72 18.95 -4.79
CA GLU A 399 1.98 18.25 -6.06
C GLU A 399 1.09 18.77 -7.19
N ILE A 400 -0.19 18.98 -6.93
CA ILE A 400 -1.13 19.53 -7.92
C ILE A 400 -0.67 20.93 -8.35
N SER A 401 -0.27 21.76 -7.39
CA SER A 401 0.23 23.12 -7.66
C SER A 401 1.52 23.09 -8.48
N GLN A 402 2.45 22.18 -8.18
CA GLN A 402 3.68 22.00 -8.94
C GLN A 402 3.41 21.51 -10.37
N ARG A 403 2.50 20.54 -10.56
CA ARG A 403 2.09 20.07 -11.89
C ARG A 403 1.41 21.19 -12.69
N LYS A 404 0.62 22.04 -12.03
CA LYS A 404 0.00 23.21 -12.66
C LYS A 404 1.06 24.22 -13.12
N ASN A 405 2.05 24.53 -12.28
CA ASN A 405 3.15 25.42 -12.66
C ASN A 405 3.98 24.84 -13.81
N SER A 406 4.37 23.56 -13.76
CA SER A 406 5.12 22.91 -14.84
C SER A 406 4.35 22.92 -16.17
N TYR A 407 3.02 22.76 -16.13
CA TYR A 407 2.19 22.91 -17.31
C TYR A 407 2.20 24.34 -17.85
N TYR A 408 2.08 25.35 -16.98
CA TYR A 408 2.15 26.75 -17.41
C TYR A 408 3.52 27.13 -17.96
N GLU A 409 4.62 26.69 -17.34
CA GLU A 409 5.98 26.89 -17.86
C GLU A 409 6.16 26.26 -19.24
N SER A 410 5.68 25.01 -19.42
CA SER A 410 5.72 24.34 -20.72
C SER A 410 4.90 25.09 -21.77
N ARG A 411 3.70 25.56 -21.40
CA ARG A 411 2.83 26.33 -22.29
C ARG A 411 3.41 27.70 -22.62
N PHE A 412 4.08 28.35 -21.67
CA PHE A 412 4.76 29.62 -21.88
C PHE A 412 5.90 29.44 -22.87
N SER A 413 6.72 28.39 -22.71
CA SER A 413 7.79 28.07 -23.65
C SER A 413 7.28 27.72 -25.06
N GLU A 414 6.17 26.99 -25.19
CA GLU A 414 5.50 26.77 -26.49
C GLU A 414 5.08 28.11 -27.13
N LEU A 415 4.45 29.01 -26.37
CA LEU A 415 4.00 30.31 -26.87
C LEU A 415 5.18 31.22 -27.25
N GLU A 416 6.28 31.19 -26.50
CA GLU A 416 7.51 31.91 -26.84
C GLU A 416 8.09 31.42 -28.17
N GLN A 417 8.12 30.11 -28.40
CA GLN A 417 8.57 29.54 -29.68
C GLN A 417 7.66 29.94 -30.84
N ASP A 418 6.34 29.95 -30.63
CA ASP A 418 5.40 30.37 -31.67
C ASP A 418 5.50 31.87 -31.96
N LEU A 419 5.69 32.71 -30.94
CA LEU A 419 5.98 34.14 -31.13
C LEU A 419 7.28 34.37 -31.91
N GLN A 420 8.32 33.60 -31.62
CA GLN A 420 9.58 33.67 -32.34
C GLN A 420 9.41 33.28 -33.82
N LYS A 421 8.66 32.20 -34.12
CA LYS A 421 8.36 31.81 -35.50
C LYS A 421 7.57 32.88 -36.23
N LEU A 422 6.54 33.46 -35.59
CA LEU A 422 5.75 34.54 -36.19
C LEU A 422 6.60 35.78 -36.47
N ALA A 423 7.57 36.08 -35.58
CA ALA A 423 8.52 37.16 -35.82
C ALA A 423 9.44 36.88 -37.02
N GLU A 424 9.91 35.65 -37.17
CA GLU A 424 10.71 35.20 -38.32
C GLU A 424 9.90 35.23 -39.64
N GLU A 425 8.67 34.73 -39.63
CA GLU A 425 7.74 34.79 -40.75
C GLU A 425 7.46 36.23 -41.17
N ARG A 426 7.21 37.12 -40.19
CA ARG A 426 7.04 38.55 -40.44
C ARG A 426 8.28 39.15 -41.09
N ALA A 427 9.49 38.86 -40.59
CA ALA A 427 10.74 39.35 -41.17
C ALA A 427 10.97 38.85 -42.60
N VAL A 428 10.56 37.61 -42.92
CA VAL A 428 10.57 37.08 -44.29
C VAL A 428 9.58 37.82 -45.18
N MET A 429 8.36 38.08 -44.70
CA MET A 429 7.35 38.81 -45.45
C MET A 429 7.75 40.27 -45.69
N GLU A 430 8.36 40.93 -44.69
CA GLU A 430 8.93 42.27 -44.83
C GLU A 430 10.03 42.30 -45.89
N ARG A 431 10.94 41.31 -45.91
CA ARG A 431 11.95 41.20 -46.98
C ARG A 431 11.34 40.97 -48.36
N LYS A 432 10.37 40.06 -48.48
CA LYS A 432 9.67 39.82 -49.74
C LYS A 432 8.94 41.06 -50.25
N LEU A 433 8.36 41.85 -49.34
CA LEU A 433 7.71 43.11 -49.67
C LEU A 433 8.75 44.13 -50.17
N GLU A 434 9.89 44.27 -49.48
CA GLU A 434 10.98 45.14 -49.89
C GLU A 434 11.58 44.73 -51.25
N GLU A 435 11.72 43.43 -51.51
CA GLU A 435 12.12 42.88 -52.81
C GLU A 435 11.09 43.18 -53.90
N ALA A 436 9.80 42.98 -53.64
CA ALA A 436 8.71 43.30 -54.56
C ALA A 436 8.55 44.81 -54.83
N LEU A 437 8.98 45.67 -53.89
CA LEU A 437 9.06 47.12 -54.09
C LEU A 437 10.28 47.52 -54.94
N ARG A 438 11.33 46.68 -54.98
CA ARG A 438 12.56 46.91 -55.76
C ARG A 438 12.49 46.36 -57.18
N GLU A 439 11.47 45.58 -57.54
CA GLU A 439 11.31 45.07 -58.91
C GLU A 439 11.26 46.23 -59.95
N PRO A 440 12.19 46.26 -60.91
CA PRO A 440 12.33 47.39 -61.84
C PRO A 440 11.12 47.55 -62.78
N GLY A 441 10.44 46.43 -63.12
CA GLY A 441 9.23 46.45 -63.94
C GLY A 441 8.06 47.22 -63.31
N ARG A 442 7.90 47.17 -61.97
CA ARG A 442 6.82 47.88 -61.29
C ARG A 442 7.02 49.39 -61.27
N LYS A 443 8.26 49.86 -61.12
CA LYS A 443 8.57 51.30 -61.23
C LYS A 443 8.31 51.82 -62.64
N GLN A 444 8.62 51.02 -63.66
CA GLN A 444 8.34 51.36 -65.05
C GLN A 444 6.84 51.38 -65.35
N ILE A 445 6.09 50.35 -64.91
CA ILE A 445 4.62 50.31 -65.01
C ILE A 445 3.97 51.47 -64.26
N ILE A 446 4.46 51.84 -63.07
CA ILE A 446 3.94 53.00 -62.32
C ILE A 446 4.21 54.29 -63.10
N VAL A 447 5.39 54.46 -63.70
CA VAL A 447 5.70 55.64 -64.53
C VAL A 447 4.82 55.69 -65.78
N GLU A 448 4.61 54.56 -66.45
CA GLU A 448 3.73 54.44 -67.61
C GLU A 448 2.26 54.70 -67.25
N PHE A 449 1.77 54.14 -66.14
CA PHE A 449 0.43 54.45 -65.61
C PHE A 449 0.31 55.92 -65.23
N LYS A 450 1.33 56.52 -64.62
CA LYS A 450 1.32 57.95 -64.27
C LYS A 450 1.30 58.82 -65.51
N ALA A 451 2.01 58.44 -66.57
CA ALA A 451 1.98 59.10 -67.86
C ALA A 451 0.60 58.98 -68.53
N LEU A 452 0.00 57.78 -68.52
CA LEU A 452 -1.33 57.52 -69.05
C LEU A 452 -2.42 58.29 -68.29
N VAL A 453 -2.37 58.31 -66.95
CA VAL A 453 -3.30 59.08 -66.11
C VAL A 453 -3.09 60.59 -66.30
N SER A 454 -1.88 61.04 -66.63
CA SER A 454 -1.60 62.44 -66.93
C SER A 454 -2.00 62.84 -68.36
N SER A 455 -2.06 61.90 -69.31
CA SER A 455 -2.51 62.16 -70.70
C SER A 455 -4.02 62.08 -70.86
N LEU A 456 -4.71 61.26 -70.05
CA LEU A 456 -6.16 61.08 -70.09
C LEU A 456 -6.97 62.39 -70.06
N PRO A 457 -6.66 63.38 -69.19
CA PRO A 457 -7.40 64.65 -69.16
C PRO A 457 -7.27 65.44 -70.46
N ASN A 458 -6.10 65.39 -71.11
CA ASN A 458 -5.87 66.06 -72.39
C ASN A 458 -6.60 65.33 -73.53
N GLU A 459 -6.58 64.00 -73.55
CA GLU A 459 -7.33 63.19 -74.52
C GLU A 459 -8.84 63.37 -74.36
N MET A 460 -9.35 63.41 -73.12
CA MET A 460 -10.75 63.74 -72.85
C MET A 460 -11.08 65.17 -73.28
N ALA A 461 -10.20 66.15 -73.04
CA ALA A 461 -10.42 67.52 -73.50
C ALA A 461 -10.46 67.62 -75.03
N MET A 462 -9.60 66.86 -75.73
CA MET A 462 -9.61 66.76 -77.19
C MET A 462 -10.90 66.13 -77.70
N MET A 463 -11.33 64.98 -77.15
CA MET A 463 -12.60 64.34 -77.49
C MET A 463 -13.81 65.24 -77.18
N GLN A 464 -13.80 65.96 -76.06
CA GLN A 464 -14.85 66.91 -75.72
C GLN A 464 -14.91 68.07 -76.73
N SER A 465 -13.75 68.53 -77.21
CA SER A 465 -13.66 69.56 -78.25
C SER A 465 -14.21 69.06 -79.60
N GLU A 466 -13.91 67.81 -79.97
CA GLU A 466 -14.45 67.20 -81.19
C GLU A 466 -15.95 66.98 -81.08
N LEU A 467 -16.43 66.49 -79.94
CA LEU A 467 -17.87 66.35 -79.67
C LEU A 467 -18.60 67.69 -79.79
N ASN A 468 -18.00 68.78 -79.29
CA ASN A 468 -18.58 70.12 -79.43
C ASN A 468 -18.61 70.59 -80.89
N LYS A 469 -17.54 70.34 -81.67
CA LYS A 469 -17.54 70.62 -83.12
C LYS A 469 -18.63 69.85 -83.85
N TYR A 470 -18.83 68.56 -83.52
CA TYR A 470 -19.92 67.77 -84.12
C TYR A 470 -21.31 68.26 -83.70
N LYS A 471 -21.48 68.76 -82.47
CA LYS A 471 -22.73 69.40 -82.02
C LYS A 471 -23.01 70.72 -82.75
N GLU A 472 -21.97 71.54 -82.98
CA GLU A 472 -22.07 72.76 -83.78
C GLU A 472 -22.45 72.42 -85.23
N ALA A 473 -21.74 71.48 -85.87
CA ALA A 473 -22.07 71.02 -87.22
C ALA A 473 -23.49 70.43 -87.34
N SER A 474 -23.96 69.71 -86.31
CA SER A 474 -25.34 69.23 -86.24
C SER A 474 -26.35 70.37 -86.13
N SER A 475 -26.02 71.44 -85.40
CA SER A 475 -26.87 72.62 -85.25
C SER A 475 -26.95 73.40 -86.58
N ASP A 476 -25.83 73.54 -87.28
CA ASP A 476 -25.77 74.12 -88.63
C ASP A 476 -26.57 73.29 -89.64
N LEU A 477 -26.49 71.96 -89.57
CA LEU A 477 -27.34 71.07 -90.37
C LEU A 477 -28.83 71.26 -90.09
N HIS A 478 -29.22 71.50 -88.83
CA HIS A 478 -30.61 71.82 -88.50
C HIS A 478 -31.05 73.17 -89.04
N LEU A 479 -30.19 74.20 -89.00
CA LEU A 479 -30.46 75.50 -89.61
C LEU A 479 -30.61 75.38 -91.13
N LEU A 480 -29.69 74.70 -91.80
CA LEU A 480 -29.77 74.43 -93.24
C LEU A 480 -31.01 73.62 -93.61
N ARG A 481 -31.38 72.62 -92.80
CA ARG A 481 -32.61 71.85 -93.02
C ARG A 481 -33.86 72.73 -92.88
N ALA A 482 -33.88 73.65 -91.92
CA ALA A 482 -34.98 74.61 -91.77
C ALA A 482 -35.06 75.60 -92.95
N GLU A 483 -33.91 76.07 -93.46
CA GLU A 483 -33.84 76.89 -94.67
C GLU A 483 -34.34 76.13 -95.90
N VAL A 484 -33.91 74.89 -96.10
CA VAL A 484 -34.40 74.03 -97.21
C VAL A 484 -35.91 73.84 -97.09
N GLN A 485 -36.44 73.62 -95.89
CA GLN A 485 -37.87 73.43 -95.68
C GLN A 485 -38.68 74.72 -95.94
N SER A 486 -38.12 75.87 -95.57
CA SER A 486 -38.66 77.20 -95.92
C SER A 486 -38.66 77.43 -97.43
N LEU A 487 -37.54 77.14 -98.11
CA LEU A 487 -37.43 77.25 -99.57
C LEU A 487 -38.39 76.29 -100.28
N CYS A 488 -38.53 75.05 -99.82
CA CYS A 488 -39.53 74.11 -100.35
C CYS A 488 -40.95 74.64 -100.17
N SER A 489 -41.27 75.29 -99.05
CA SER A 489 -42.59 75.89 -98.83
C SER A 489 -42.85 77.07 -99.78
N MET A 490 -41.85 77.91 -100.04
CA MET A 490 -41.93 78.97 -101.04
C MET A 490 -42.07 78.42 -102.46
N LEU A 491 -41.34 77.35 -102.79
CA LEU A 491 -41.41 76.69 -104.08
C LEU A 491 -42.80 76.07 -104.29
N LYS A 492 -43.39 75.46 -103.25
CA LYS A 492 -44.78 74.97 -103.26
C LYS A 492 -45.79 76.10 -103.49
N GLN A 493 -45.57 77.27 -102.87
CA GLN A 493 -46.42 78.44 -103.11
C GLN A 493 -46.31 78.92 -104.56
N LYS A 494 -45.11 78.92 -105.16
CA LYS A 494 -44.91 79.27 -106.57
C LYS A 494 -45.49 78.24 -107.54
N GLU A 495 -45.40 76.94 -107.24
CA GLU A 495 -46.11 75.90 -107.99
C GLU A 495 -47.62 76.14 -107.97
N ASN A 496 -48.20 76.46 -106.82
CA ASN A 496 -49.64 76.75 -106.70
C ASN A 496 -50.02 78.02 -107.48
N GLU A 497 -49.20 79.08 -107.44
CA GLU A 497 -49.41 80.27 -108.27
C GLU A 497 -49.38 79.93 -109.77
N LEU A 498 -48.41 79.13 -110.22
CA LEU A 498 -48.32 78.66 -111.60
C LEU A 498 -49.53 77.80 -112.00
N ASP A 499 -50.02 76.93 -111.12
CA ASP A 499 -51.20 76.12 -111.39
C ASP A 499 -52.47 76.99 -111.50
N THR A 500 -52.61 78.02 -110.66
CA THR A 500 -53.72 79.00 -110.81
C THR A 500 -53.63 79.79 -112.13
N LEU A 501 -52.43 80.15 -112.59
CA LEU A 501 -52.22 80.83 -113.87
C LEU A 501 -52.50 79.90 -115.05
N SER A 502 -52.07 78.63 -114.95
CA SER A 502 -52.37 77.57 -115.93
C SER A 502 -53.87 77.33 -116.05
N ASN A 503 -54.58 77.24 -114.91
CA ASN A 503 -56.03 77.12 -114.88
C ASN A 503 -56.75 78.35 -115.47
N ARG A 504 -56.20 79.56 -115.30
CA ARG A 504 -56.72 80.76 -115.96
C ARG A 504 -56.46 80.75 -117.47
N ALA A 505 -55.30 80.26 -117.90
CA ALA A 505 -54.95 80.12 -119.31
C ALA A 505 -55.85 79.09 -120.00
N SER A 506 -56.10 77.93 -119.38
CA SER A 506 -57.02 76.92 -119.91
C SER A 506 -58.47 77.43 -119.97
N HIS A 507 -58.89 78.27 -119.03
CA HIS A 507 -60.20 78.92 -119.07
C HIS A 507 -60.31 79.95 -120.21
N ALA A 508 -59.26 80.76 -120.43
CA ALA A 508 -59.18 81.65 -121.58
C ALA A 508 -59.16 80.87 -122.91
N ASP A 509 -58.50 79.73 -122.96
CA ASP A 509 -58.44 78.88 -124.16
C ASP A 509 -59.79 78.20 -124.47
N SER A 510 -60.53 77.84 -123.42
CA SER A 510 -61.93 77.37 -123.52
C SER A 510 -62.84 78.47 -124.07
N GLU A 511 -62.65 79.71 -123.62
CA GLU A 511 -63.39 80.88 -124.08
C GLU A 511 -63.06 81.24 -125.54
N ILE A 512 -61.80 81.11 -125.95
CA ILE A 512 -61.36 81.26 -127.34
C ILE A 512 -62.02 80.19 -128.23
N LYS A 513 -62.12 78.93 -127.76
CA LYS A 513 -62.82 77.86 -128.50
C LYS A 513 -64.31 78.17 -128.67
N ARG A 514 -64.97 78.73 -127.64
CA ARG A 514 -66.37 79.19 -127.70
C ARG A 514 -66.56 80.34 -128.70
N LEU A 515 -65.66 81.33 -128.70
CA LEU A 515 -65.68 82.44 -129.65
C LEU A 515 -65.40 81.99 -131.09
N LYS A 516 -64.50 81.01 -131.28
CA LYS A 516 -64.26 80.36 -132.59
C LYS A 516 -65.47 79.55 -133.09
N ALA A 517 -66.28 78.96 -132.20
CA ALA A 517 -67.54 78.32 -132.58
C ALA A 517 -68.56 79.35 -133.09
N LYS A 518 -68.77 80.45 -132.36
CA LYS A 518 -69.64 81.55 -132.81
C LYS A 518 -69.20 82.19 -134.14
N ALA A 519 -67.89 82.27 -134.40
CA ALA A 519 -67.37 82.75 -135.68
C ALA A 519 -67.63 81.78 -136.85
N ARG A 520 -67.81 80.47 -136.60
CA ARG A 520 -68.22 79.49 -137.61
C ARG A 520 -69.72 79.64 -137.95
N ASP A 521 -70.56 79.85 -136.95
CA ASP A 521 -72.02 80.06 -137.15
C ASP A 521 -72.31 81.30 -138.01
N ILE A 522 -71.55 82.39 -137.81
CA ILE A 522 -71.66 83.62 -138.63
C ILE A 522 -71.21 83.37 -140.08
N ARG A 523 -70.17 82.55 -140.31
CA ARG A 523 -69.70 82.20 -141.66
C ARG A 523 -70.70 81.31 -142.41
N GLN A 524 -71.46 80.47 -141.71
CA GLN A 524 -72.50 79.64 -142.31
C GLN A 524 -73.74 80.46 -142.73
N LEU A 525 -74.16 81.44 -141.92
CA LEU A 525 -75.20 82.42 -142.29
C LEU A 525 -74.81 83.33 -143.47
N THR A 526 -73.50 83.58 -143.66
CA THR A 526 -72.97 84.36 -144.79
C THR A 526 -72.93 83.55 -146.10
N TYR A 527 -72.89 82.21 -146.01
CA TYR A 527 -73.00 81.30 -147.17
C TYR A 527 -74.47 81.12 -147.60
N GLU A 528 -75.40 81.11 -146.63
CA GLU A 528 -76.85 81.03 -146.89
C GLU A 528 -77.45 82.33 -147.46
N SER A 529 -76.86 83.50 -147.18
CA SER A 529 -77.23 84.79 -147.81
C SER A 529 -76.65 85.01 -149.22
N LYS A 530 -75.76 84.13 -149.71
CA LYS A 530 -75.20 84.19 -151.07
C LYS A 530 -75.97 83.35 -152.10
N LEU A 531 -76.89 82.48 -151.66
CA LEU A 531 -77.72 81.61 -152.52
C LEU A 531 -79.07 82.22 -152.92
N PHE A 532 -79.39 83.44 -152.47
CA PHE A 532 -80.66 84.15 -152.76
C PHE A 532 -80.56 85.24 -153.85
N ILE A 533 -79.36 85.54 -154.37
CA ILE A 533 -79.12 86.68 -155.28
C ILE A 533 -78.85 86.24 -156.75
N ASP A 534 -78.61 84.95 -157.02
CA ASP A 534 -78.29 84.45 -158.38
C ASP A 534 -79.48 83.83 -159.15
N ALA A 535 -80.70 83.96 -158.63
CA ALA A 535 -81.92 83.51 -159.31
C ALA A 535 -82.94 84.64 -159.40
N PHE A 536 -82.75 85.61 -160.32
CA PHE A 536 -83.81 86.33 -161.07
C PHE A 536 -83.20 87.51 -161.85
N LYS A 537 -83.01 87.35 -163.18
CA LYS A 537 -83.38 88.32 -164.24
C LYS A 537 -82.81 87.95 -165.63
N GLN A 538 -83.69 87.48 -166.50
CA GLN A 538 -83.98 87.93 -167.89
C GLN A 538 -85.27 87.16 -168.27
N GLU A 539 -86.34 87.74 -168.81
CA GLU A 539 -86.47 88.46 -170.08
C GLU A 539 -87.77 89.30 -170.12
N SER A 540 -87.83 90.17 -171.14
CA SER A 540 -88.96 90.42 -172.03
C SER A 540 -89.46 91.87 -172.10
N THR A 541 -89.26 92.36 -173.32
CA THR A 541 -89.49 93.61 -174.04
C THR A 541 -90.96 94.10 -174.12
N ASP A 542 -91.12 95.42 -174.29
CA ASP A 542 -92.21 96.15 -175.01
C ASP A 542 -93.51 96.54 -174.24
N PRO A 543 -94.22 97.66 -174.52
CA PRO A 543 -93.88 99.03 -174.99
C PRO A 543 -94.33 100.14 -173.99
N ARG A 544 -93.42 100.97 -173.47
CA ARG A 544 -93.58 102.36 -172.93
C ARG A 544 -92.37 102.70 -172.04
N ASP A 545 -91.32 103.37 -172.53
CA ASP A 545 -90.24 103.98 -171.70
C ASP A 545 -89.28 104.88 -172.54
N VAL A 546 -89.58 106.18 -172.65
CA VAL A 546 -88.97 107.14 -173.62
C VAL A 546 -87.92 108.12 -173.03
N MET A 547 -87.46 107.99 -171.77
CA MET A 547 -86.45 108.93 -171.20
C MET A 547 -85.34 108.28 -170.35
N GLU A 548 -85.43 107.00 -170.01
CA GLU A 548 -84.47 106.29 -169.14
C GLU A 548 -83.22 105.73 -169.85
N LEU A 549 -83.16 105.71 -171.18
CA LEU A 549 -82.03 105.11 -171.91
C LEU A 549 -80.73 105.92 -171.84
N LYS A 550 -80.79 107.23 -171.55
CA LYS A 550 -79.57 108.03 -171.30
C LYS A 550 -79.01 107.87 -169.88
N ASP A 551 -79.83 107.51 -168.90
CA ASP A 551 -79.39 107.33 -167.51
C ASP A 551 -78.71 105.96 -167.29
N ARG A 552 -79.06 104.95 -168.10
CA ARG A 552 -78.45 103.61 -168.06
C ARG A 552 -77.05 103.56 -168.68
N GLU A 553 -76.75 104.41 -169.66
CA GLU A 553 -75.40 104.55 -170.23
C GLU A 553 -74.41 105.12 -169.19
N TYR A 554 -74.83 106.12 -168.40
CA TYR A 554 -74.03 106.68 -167.32
C TYR A 554 -73.77 105.68 -166.18
N LYS A 555 -74.76 104.83 -165.86
CA LYS A 555 -74.64 103.76 -164.84
C LYS A 555 -73.74 102.60 -165.29
N ALA A 556 -73.73 102.26 -166.57
CA ALA A 556 -72.84 101.22 -167.11
C ALA A 556 -71.37 101.68 -167.14
N TRP A 557 -71.10 102.96 -167.42
CA TRP A 557 -69.75 103.53 -167.34
C TRP A 557 -69.20 103.53 -165.90
N ALA A 558 -70.01 103.87 -164.89
CA ALA A 558 -69.60 103.82 -163.49
C ALA A 558 -69.28 102.40 -162.97
N HIS A 559 -69.97 101.37 -163.44
CA HIS A 559 -69.69 99.98 -163.06
C HIS A 559 -68.40 99.42 -163.67
N ALA A 560 -68.06 99.82 -164.90
CA ALA A 560 -66.81 99.44 -165.54
C ALA A 560 -65.59 100.08 -164.84
N GLU A 561 -65.71 101.35 -164.43
CA GLU A 561 -64.63 102.04 -163.69
C GLU A 561 -64.46 101.45 -162.27
N SER A 562 -65.56 101.04 -161.61
CA SER A 562 -65.50 100.35 -160.31
C SER A 562 -64.82 98.98 -160.39
N LEU A 563 -65.02 98.21 -161.48
CA LEU A 563 -64.36 96.92 -161.66
C LEU A 563 -62.88 97.09 -162.02
N LYS A 564 -62.53 98.15 -162.77
CA LYS A 564 -61.13 98.52 -163.06
C LYS A 564 -60.36 98.92 -161.80
N MET A 565 -60.98 99.65 -160.86
CA MET A 565 -60.38 99.91 -159.55
C MET A 565 -60.25 98.67 -158.67
N SER A 566 -61.08 97.63 -158.87
CA SER A 566 -61.02 96.39 -158.08
C SER A 566 -60.02 95.35 -158.60
N LEU A 567 -59.64 95.43 -159.88
CA LEU A 567 -58.61 94.61 -160.54
C LEU A 567 -57.30 95.39 -160.75
N ASP A 568 -57.12 96.50 -160.05
CA ASP A 568 -55.89 97.28 -160.07
C ASP A 568 -54.73 96.41 -159.55
N GLU A 569 -53.67 96.31 -160.35
CA GLU A 569 -52.52 95.42 -160.14
C GLU A 569 -51.90 95.63 -158.74
N HIS A 570 -51.93 96.88 -158.26
CA HIS A 570 -51.45 97.26 -156.94
C HIS A 570 -52.22 96.61 -155.78
N ILE A 571 -53.56 96.45 -155.89
CA ILE A 571 -54.38 95.85 -154.82
C ILE A 571 -54.13 94.34 -154.73
N LEU A 572 -53.90 93.67 -155.87
CA LEU A 572 -53.56 92.25 -155.89
C LEU A 572 -52.17 91.99 -155.31
N GLU A 573 -51.18 92.83 -155.64
CA GLU A 573 -49.84 92.75 -155.04
C GLU A 573 -49.88 92.92 -153.51
N MET A 574 -50.70 93.84 -153.00
CA MET A 574 -50.86 94.04 -151.56
C MET A 574 -51.44 92.79 -150.87
N ARG A 575 -52.42 92.11 -151.47
CA ARG A 575 -53.01 90.89 -150.88
C ARG A 575 -52.04 89.70 -150.90
N VAL A 576 -51.20 89.60 -151.92
CA VAL A 576 -50.14 88.56 -151.98
C VAL A 576 -49.05 88.86 -150.96
N LYS A 577 -48.66 90.13 -150.77
CA LYS A 577 -47.73 90.52 -149.69
C LYS A 577 -48.30 90.19 -148.31
N GLU A 578 -49.56 90.54 -148.05
CA GLU A 578 -50.24 90.19 -146.79
C GLU A 578 -50.31 88.66 -146.56
N ALA A 579 -50.56 87.88 -147.60
CA ALA A 579 -50.57 86.41 -147.50
C ALA A 579 -49.17 85.83 -147.23
N ASN A 580 -48.14 86.34 -147.92
CA ASN A 580 -46.75 85.93 -147.70
C ASN A 580 -46.24 86.34 -146.31
N GLU A 581 -46.62 87.52 -145.82
CA GLU A 581 -46.33 87.98 -144.46
C GLU A 581 -47.03 87.10 -143.41
N ALA A 582 -48.30 86.73 -143.64
CA ALA A 582 -49.02 85.80 -142.78
C ALA A 582 -48.41 84.39 -142.77
N GLU A 583 -47.94 83.90 -143.93
CA GLU A 583 -47.25 82.61 -144.04
C GLU A 583 -45.88 82.66 -143.33
N ALA A 584 -45.10 83.73 -143.52
CA ALA A 584 -43.83 83.93 -142.83
C ALA A 584 -44.01 83.97 -141.30
N LEU A 585 -45.04 84.66 -140.80
CA LEU A 585 -45.40 84.67 -139.38
C LEU A 585 -45.83 83.30 -138.87
N SER A 586 -46.55 82.51 -139.68
CA SER A 586 -46.92 81.13 -139.35
C SER A 586 -45.69 80.21 -139.28
N GLN A 587 -44.79 80.30 -140.26
CA GLN A 587 -43.55 79.52 -140.28
C GLN A 587 -42.62 79.90 -139.12
N GLN A 588 -42.52 81.18 -138.76
CA GLN A 588 -41.77 81.62 -137.58
C GLN A 588 -42.34 81.04 -136.29
N ARG A 589 -43.67 81.02 -136.14
CA ARG A 589 -44.34 80.40 -134.98
C ARG A 589 -44.12 78.90 -134.94
N LEU A 590 -44.16 78.23 -136.09
CA LEU A 590 -43.86 76.80 -136.17
C LEU A 590 -42.42 76.52 -135.76
N ALA A 591 -41.44 77.28 -136.28
CA ALA A 591 -40.03 77.15 -135.92
C ALA A 591 -39.79 77.41 -134.42
N ALA A 592 -40.48 78.39 -133.83
CA ALA A 592 -40.40 78.65 -132.39
C ALA A 592 -40.99 77.49 -131.55
N ALA A 593 -42.14 76.94 -131.96
CA ALA A 593 -42.73 75.79 -131.30
C ALA A 593 -41.89 74.52 -131.47
N GLU A 594 -41.28 74.31 -132.64
CA GLU A 594 -40.34 73.22 -132.89
C GLU A 594 -39.09 73.35 -132.00
N ALA A 595 -38.55 74.56 -131.84
CA ALA A 595 -37.44 74.83 -130.92
C ALA A 595 -37.83 74.53 -129.46
N GLU A 596 -39.01 74.97 -128.99
CA GLU A 596 -39.51 74.69 -127.64
C GLU A 596 -39.72 73.18 -127.42
N ILE A 597 -40.23 72.45 -128.41
CA ILE A 597 -40.34 70.99 -128.35
C ILE A 597 -38.95 70.34 -128.24
N THR A 598 -37.95 70.83 -128.97
CA THR A 598 -36.58 70.30 -128.85
C THR A 598 -35.98 70.56 -127.48
N GLU A 599 -36.22 71.74 -126.90
CA GLU A 599 -35.75 72.09 -125.56
C GLU A 599 -36.43 71.22 -124.49
N LEU A 600 -37.76 71.05 -124.55
CA LEU A 600 -38.49 70.19 -123.62
C LEU A 600 -38.07 68.72 -123.72
N ARG A 601 -37.78 68.23 -124.92
CA ARG A 601 -37.22 66.87 -125.11
C ARG A 601 -35.83 66.75 -124.47
N GLN A 602 -34.97 67.74 -124.66
CA GLN A 602 -33.64 67.76 -124.04
C GLN A 602 -33.74 67.81 -122.51
N ASN A 603 -34.67 68.60 -121.95
CA ASN A 603 -34.92 68.68 -120.52
C ASN A 603 -35.50 67.37 -119.95
N LEU A 604 -36.42 66.72 -120.67
CA LEU A 604 -36.94 65.41 -120.30
C LEU A 604 -35.83 64.35 -120.30
N GLU A 605 -34.96 64.35 -121.30
CA GLU A 605 -33.79 63.46 -121.34
C GLU A 605 -32.81 63.76 -120.21
N ALA A 606 -32.56 65.03 -119.90
CA ALA A 606 -31.71 65.43 -118.78
C ALA A 606 -32.29 64.93 -117.44
N SER A 607 -33.57 65.18 -117.18
CA SER A 607 -34.27 64.68 -115.99
C SER A 607 -34.29 63.15 -115.92
N ARG A 608 -34.45 62.45 -117.06
CA ARG A 608 -34.38 60.99 -117.12
C ARG A 608 -32.98 60.47 -116.78
N ARG A 609 -31.92 61.14 -117.25
CA ARG A 609 -30.53 60.81 -116.88
C ARG A 609 -30.29 61.06 -115.39
N GLU A 610 -30.77 62.17 -114.84
CA GLU A 610 -30.68 62.49 -113.41
C GLU A 610 -31.43 61.46 -112.54
N MET A 611 -32.65 61.09 -112.92
CA MET A 611 -33.41 60.02 -112.25
C MET A 611 -32.69 58.67 -112.32
N GLY A 612 -32.05 58.36 -113.46
CA GLY A 612 -31.18 57.18 -113.59
C GLY A 612 -29.99 57.24 -112.63
N ALA A 613 -29.29 58.37 -112.56
CA ALA A 613 -28.16 58.57 -111.66
C ALA A 613 -28.57 58.47 -110.17
N LEU A 614 -29.67 59.11 -109.79
CA LEU A 614 -30.23 59.02 -108.43
C LEU A 614 -30.66 57.59 -108.09
N SER A 615 -31.26 56.86 -109.02
CA SER A 615 -31.63 55.45 -108.82
C SER A 615 -30.40 54.56 -108.60
N VAL A 616 -29.33 54.77 -109.35
CA VAL A 616 -28.06 54.05 -109.16
C VAL A 616 -27.43 54.41 -107.80
N ASN A 617 -27.42 55.68 -107.41
CA ASN A 617 -26.93 56.10 -106.09
C ASN A 617 -27.75 55.48 -104.96
N LEU A 618 -29.08 55.47 -105.08
CA LEU A 618 -29.96 54.84 -104.09
C LEU A 618 -29.70 53.34 -103.95
N LYS A 619 -29.46 52.62 -105.05
CA LYS A 619 -29.06 51.20 -105.01
C LYS A 619 -27.72 51.02 -104.32
N SER A 620 -26.72 51.83 -104.65
CA SER A 620 -25.41 51.79 -104.01
C SER A 620 -25.51 52.07 -102.49
N LYS A 621 -26.34 53.02 -102.06
CA LYS A 621 -26.58 53.28 -100.63
C LYS A 621 -27.35 52.17 -99.93
N HIS A 622 -28.24 51.48 -100.64
CA HIS A 622 -28.91 50.30 -100.11
C HIS A 622 -27.92 49.14 -99.91
N GLU A 623 -27.06 48.88 -100.90
CA GLU A 623 -26.01 47.86 -100.82
C GLU A 623 -25.02 48.15 -99.68
N GLU A 624 -24.63 49.42 -99.49
CA GLU A 624 -23.82 49.87 -98.35
C GLU A 624 -24.55 49.66 -97.01
N GLY A 625 -25.86 49.93 -96.96
CA GLY A 625 -26.70 49.63 -95.79
C GLY A 625 -26.77 48.15 -95.46
N ASP A 626 -26.92 47.29 -96.46
CA ASP A 626 -26.94 45.83 -96.29
C ASP A 626 -25.58 45.29 -95.83
N ALA A 627 -24.48 45.89 -96.30
CA ALA A 627 -23.13 45.60 -95.81
C ALA A 627 -22.98 45.96 -94.34
N TYR A 628 -23.45 47.15 -93.91
CA TYR A 628 -23.44 47.54 -92.50
C TYR A 628 -24.31 46.64 -91.63
N LEU A 629 -25.49 46.22 -92.11
CA LEU A 629 -26.33 45.26 -91.39
C LEU A 629 -25.60 43.92 -91.20
N SER A 630 -24.91 43.44 -92.24
CA SER A 630 -24.11 42.22 -92.16
C SER A 630 -22.93 42.35 -91.18
N GLU A 631 -22.25 43.50 -91.14
CA GLU A 631 -21.21 43.79 -90.15
C GLU A 631 -21.77 43.84 -88.72
N ILE A 632 -22.92 44.48 -88.52
CA ILE A 632 -23.60 44.55 -87.21
C ILE A 632 -23.99 43.15 -86.74
N GLU A 633 -24.54 42.30 -87.62
CA GLU A 633 -24.87 40.91 -87.30
C GLU A 633 -23.61 40.11 -86.93
N SER A 634 -22.52 40.28 -87.68
CA SER A 634 -21.24 39.64 -87.37
C SER A 634 -20.67 40.09 -86.02
N ILE A 635 -20.76 41.38 -85.69
CA ILE A 635 -20.33 41.92 -84.39
C ILE A 635 -21.25 41.41 -83.27
N GLY A 636 -22.56 41.32 -83.52
CA GLY A 636 -23.55 40.77 -82.61
C GLY A 636 -23.24 39.32 -82.24
N GLN A 637 -22.97 38.47 -83.24
CA GLN A 637 -22.58 37.08 -83.00
C GLN A 637 -21.26 36.97 -82.21
N ALA A 638 -20.25 37.77 -82.56
CA ALA A 638 -18.98 37.78 -81.83
C ALA A 638 -19.16 38.23 -80.37
N TYR A 639 -20.06 39.19 -80.11
CA TYR A 639 -20.40 39.62 -78.76
C TYR A 639 -21.11 38.52 -77.97
N GLU A 640 -22.08 37.82 -78.57
CA GLU A 640 -22.76 36.68 -77.94
C GLU A 640 -21.77 35.54 -77.61
N ASP A 641 -20.85 35.24 -78.52
CA ASP A 641 -19.80 34.24 -78.30
C ASP A 641 -18.88 34.63 -77.13
N ILE A 642 -18.46 35.91 -77.08
CA ILE A 642 -17.65 36.42 -75.96
C ILE A 642 -18.47 36.42 -74.65
N GLN A 643 -19.75 36.75 -74.69
CA GLN A 643 -20.63 36.75 -73.53
C GLN A 643 -20.80 35.34 -72.97
N THR A 644 -21.01 34.34 -73.84
CA THR A 644 -21.10 32.93 -73.42
C THR A 644 -19.76 32.43 -72.88
N GLN A 645 -18.63 32.79 -73.48
CA GLN A 645 -17.30 32.49 -72.96
C GLN A 645 -17.07 33.11 -71.57
N ASN A 646 -17.43 34.38 -71.39
CA ASN A 646 -17.32 35.06 -70.10
C ASN A 646 -18.21 34.39 -69.04
N GLN A 647 -19.41 33.94 -69.40
CA GLN A 647 -20.29 33.21 -68.50
C GLN A 647 -19.68 31.86 -68.08
N GLN A 648 -19.06 31.13 -69.01
CA GLN A 648 -18.34 29.89 -68.71
C GLN A 648 -17.13 30.13 -67.80
N LEU A 649 -16.34 31.18 -68.06
CA LEU A 649 -15.21 31.55 -67.21
C LEU A 649 -15.65 31.95 -65.81
N LEU A 650 -16.73 32.72 -65.68
CA LEU A 650 -17.33 33.04 -64.38
C LEU A 650 -17.76 31.78 -63.65
N GLN A 651 -18.42 30.84 -64.34
CA GLN A 651 -18.81 29.56 -63.75
C GLN A 651 -17.59 28.77 -63.25
N GLN A 652 -16.53 28.68 -64.05
CA GLN A 652 -15.28 28.02 -63.64
C GLN A 652 -14.63 28.68 -62.43
N ILE A 653 -14.64 30.01 -62.35
CA ILE A 653 -14.14 30.76 -61.19
C ILE A 653 -14.99 30.42 -59.96
N THR A 654 -16.31 30.44 -60.07
CA THR A 654 -17.21 30.10 -58.95
C THR A 654 -17.02 28.66 -58.49
N GLU A 655 -16.92 27.70 -59.42
CA GLU A 655 -16.66 26.31 -59.08
C GLU A 655 -15.30 26.15 -58.39
N ARG A 656 -14.25 26.81 -58.90
CA ARG A 656 -12.94 26.79 -58.26
C ARG A 656 -12.98 27.40 -56.86
N ASP A 657 -13.72 28.49 -56.67
CA ASP A 657 -13.85 29.16 -55.37
C ASP A 657 -14.67 28.31 -54.38
N ASP A 658 -15.67 27.56 -54.84
CA ASP A 658 -16.38 26.56 -54.04
C ASP A 658 -15.45 25.40 -53.62
N HIS A 659 -14.60 24.91 -54.53
CA HIS A 659 -13.59 23.90 -54.20
C HIS A 659 -12.57 24.43 -53.19
N ASN A 660 -12.08 25.66 -53.36
CA ASN A 660 -11.19 26.32 -52.41
C ASN A 660 -11.85 26.46 -51.04
N THR A 661 -13.13 26.84 -50.99
CA THR A 661 -13.89 26.93 -49.73
C THR A 661 -13.98 25.57 -49.04
N LYS A 662 -14.26 24.49 -49.79
CA LYS A 662 -14.25 23.11 -49.25
C LYS A 662 -12.88 22.72 -48.69
N LEU A 663 -11.81 22.97 -49.43
CA LEU A 663 -10.44 22.67 -48.97
C LEU A 663 -10.06 23.47 -47.72
N VAL A 664 -10.48 24.73 -47.62
CA VAL A 664 -10.26 25.54 -46.41
C VAL A 664 -11.05 24.97 -45.23
N MET A 665 -12.32 24.57 -45.43
CA MET A 665 -13.10 23.92 -44.37
C MET A 665 -12.48 22.61 -43.90
N GLU A 666 -12.07 21.73 -44.82
CA GLU A 666 -11.37 20.48 -44.50
C GLU A 666 -10.04 20.75 -43.78
N GLY A 667 -9.29 21.78 -44.21
CA GLY A 667 -8.06 22.20 -43.55
C GLY A 667 -8.29 22.71 -42.12
N VAL A 668 -9.37 23.45 -41.88
CA VAL A 668 -9.78 23.88 -40.53
C VAL A 668 -10.19 22.69 -39.68
N GLN A 669 -11.00 21.77 -40.21
CA GLN A 669 -11.41 20.55 -39.50
C GLN A 669 -10.21 19.67 -39.14
N ALA A 670 -9.26 19.49 -40.07
CA ALA A 670 -8.03 18.75 -39.84
C ALA A 670 -7.18 19.40 -38.73
N LYS A 671 -7.05 20.73 -38.73
CA LYS A 671 -6.35 21.47 -37.65
C LYS A 671 -7.05 21.32 -36.30
N GLN A 672 -8.38 21.41 -36.26
CA GLN A 672 -9.16 21.21 -35.04
C GLN A 672 -8.97 19.79 -34.49
N MET A 673 -9.01 18.77 -35.35
CA MET A 673 -8.76 17.37 -34.96
C MET A 673 -7.32 17.16 -34.48
N GLN A 674 -6.34 17.77 -35.15
CA GLN A 674 -4.94 17.73 -34.73
C GLN A 674 -4.75 18.35 -33.34
N GLU A 675 -5.35 19.51 -33.07
CA GLU A 675 -5.26 20.15 -31.75
C GLU A 675 -5.97 19.33 -30.67
N ALA A 676 -7.13 18.73 -30.98
CA ALA A 676 -7.82 17.81 -30.08
C ALA A 676 -6.95 16.60 -29.72
N LEU A 677 -6.32 15.97 -30.72
CA LEU A 677 -5.38 14.86 -30.50
C LEU A 677 -4.14 15.31 -29.72
N ARG A 678 -3.62 16.52 -29.97
CA ARG A 678 -2.49 17.09 -29.22
C ARG A 678 -2.82 17.24 -27.74
N LEU A 679 -4.02 17.76 -27.44
CA LEU A 679 -4.52 17.90 -26.07
C LEU A 679 -4.72 16.52 -25.39
N GLU A 680 -5.20 15.52 -26.12
CA GLU A 680 -5.34 14.16 -25.62
C GLU A 680 -3.96 13.54 -25.30
N VAL A 681 -2.99 13.68 -26.21
CA VAL A 681 -1.60 13.22 -26.00
C VAL A 681 -0.98 13.90 -24.78
N GLN A 682 -1.15 15.22 -24.62
CA GLN A 682 -0.67 15.93 -23.43
C GLN A 682 -1.34 15.42 -22.14
N THR A 683 -2.64 15.13 -22.20
CA THR A 683 -3.40 14.58 -21.07
C THR A 683 -2.91 13.17 -20.70
N LEU A 684 -2.70 12.31 -21.69
CA LEU A 684 -2.15 10.97 -21.49
C LEU A 684 -0.72 11.03 -20.95
N LYS A 685 0.11 11.97 -21.43
CA LYS A 685 1.47 12.20 -20.91
C LYS A 685 1.44 12.58 -19.43
N LYS A 686 0.54 13.49 -19.01
CA LYS A 686 0.34 13.84 -17.59
C LYS A 686 -0.12 12.65 -16.76
N LYS A 687 -1.06 11.84 -17.27
CA LYS A 687 -1.51 10.61 -16.59
C LYS A 687 -0.38 9.59 -16.42
N MET A 688 0.45 9.42 -17.45
CA MET A 688 1.61 8.52 -17.41
C MET A 688 2.68 9.02 -16.43
N GLN A 689 2.96 10.32 -16.40
CA GLN A 689 3.86 10.91 -15.40
C GLN A 689 3.36 10.68 -13.98
N HIS A 690 2.07 10.91 -13.71
CA HIS A 690 1.48 10.63 -12.40
C HIS A 690 1.56 9.15 -12.03
N SER A 691 1.25 8.25 -12.97
CA SER A 691 1.37 6.80 -12.76
C SER A 691 2.82 6.39 -12.47
N ASN A 692 3.81 7.00 -13.13
CA ASN A 692 5.22 6.73 -12.87
C ASN A 692 5.63 7.20 -11.47
N SER A 693 5.20 8.39 -11.05
CA SER A 693 5.43 8.88 -9.69
C SER A 693 4.86 7.92 -8.64
N LEU A 694 3.64 7.42 -8.84
CA LEU A 694 3.04 6.40 -7.96
C LEU A 694 3.85 5.10 -7.96
N LEU A 695 4.34 4.68 -9.12
CA LEU A 695 5.15 3.47 -9.26
C LEU A 695 6.49 3.62 -8.51
N ASP A 696 7.12 4.79 -8.57
CA ASP A 696 8.35 5.07 -7.82
C ASP A 696 8.11 5.14 -6.31
N LEU A 697 6.97 5.69 -5.86
CA LEU A 697 6.55 5.61 -4.46
C LEU A 697 6.37 4.15 -4.01
N TYR A 698 5.72 3.31 -4.82
CA TYR A 698 5.56 1.89 -4.51
C TYR A 698 6.90 1.14 -4.51
N LYS A 699 7.83 1.45 -5.42
CA LYS A 699 9.20 0.90 -5.38
C LYS A 699 9.89 1.27 -4.07
N GLY A 700 9.80 2.52 -3.64
CA GLY A 700 10.36 2.95 -2.35
C GLY A 700 9.76 2.19 -1.16
N LYS A 701 8.44 1.95 -1.19
CA LYS A 701 7.76 1.15 -0.17
C LYS A 701 8.20 -0.32 -0.18
N ILE A 702 8.43 -0.91 -1.37
CA ILE A 702 8.94 -2.27 -1.49
C ILE A 702 10.32 -2.37 -0.86
N VAL A 703 11.24 -1.45 -1.16
CA VAL A 703 12.59 -1.44 -0.56
C VAL A 703 12.52 -1.35 0.97
N LEU A 704 11.68 -0.48 1.51
CA LEU A 704 11.50 -0.37 2.96
C LEU A 704 10.97 -1.69 3.57
N LEU A 705 9.99 -2.33 2.93
CA LEU A 705 9.46 -3.61 3.39
C LEU A 705 10.48 -4.74 3.27
N GLU A 706 11.32 -4.74 2.24
CA GLU A 706 12.42 -5.69 2.08
C GLU A 706 13.47 -5.53 3.19
N ASP A 707 13.86 -4.30 3.54
CA ASP A 707 14.77 -4.02 4.65
C ASP A 707 14.18 -4.42 6.01
N GLN A 708 12.89 -4.19 6.22
CA GLN A 708 12.18 -4.65 7.42
C GLN A 708 12.14 -6.18 7.49
N LEU A 709 11.83 -6.86 6.39
CA LEU A 709 11.83 -8.33 6.31
C LEU A 709 13.24 -8.89 6.55
N LYS A 710 14.27 -8.26 6.01
CA LYS A 710 15.66 -8.64 6.24
C LYS A 710 16.03 -8.53 7.72
N THR A 711 15.69 -7.40 8.35
CA THR A 711 15.92 -7.19 9.79
C THR A 711 15.20 -8.25 10.63
N LEU A 712 13.94 -8.54 10.33
CA LEU A 712 13.17 -9.57 11.03
C LEU A 712 13.76 -10.98 10.81
N SER A 713 14.25 -11.27 9.60
CA SER A 713 14.91 -12.54 9.29
C SER A 713 16.22 -12.70 10.06
N GLU A 714 17.01 -11.64 10.20
CA GLU A 714 18.25 -11.65 11.00
C GLU A 714 17.94 -11.87 12.49
N GLN A 715 16.89 -11.25 13.02
CA GLN A 715 16.42 -11.48 14.39
C GLN A 715 15.95 -12.92 14.61
N LEU A 716 15.19 -13.49 13.67
CA LEU A 716 14.76 -14.89 13.73
C LEU A 716 15.95 -15.84 13.70
N SER A 717 16.92 -15.62 12.82
CA SER A 717 18.14 -16.44 12.76
C SER A 717 18.92 -16.41 14.07
N LYS A 718 19.03 -15.23 14.70
CA LYS A 718 19.67 -15.09 16.02
C LYS A 718 18.92 -15.85 17.11
N LEU A 719 17.59 -15.72 17.17
CA LEU A 719 16.77 -16.46 18.12
C LEU A 719 16.84 -17.98 17.90
N GLU A 720 16.93 -18.43 16.64
CA GLU A 720 17.14 -19.84 16.32
C GLU A 720 18.50 -20.35 16.80
N GLN A 721 19.55 -19.54 16.63
CA GLN A 721 20.88 -19.84 17.14
C GLN A 721 20.90 -19.90 18.68
N ASP A 722 20.30 -18.93 19.35
CA ASP A 722 20.18 -18.89 20.81
C ASP A 722 19.42 -20.13 21.30
N ARG A 723 18.28 -20.47 20.66
CA ARG A 723 17.50 -21.67 20.97
C ARG A 723 18.35 -22.95 20.83
N TRP A 724 19.15 -23.05 19.78
CA TRP A 724 20.05 -24.19 19.58
C TRP A 724 21.13 -24.27 20.68
N GLN A 725 21.71 -23.13 21.08
CA GLN A 725 22.66 -23.07 22.19
C GLN A 725 22.01 -23.48 23.52
N PHE A 726 20.76 -23.06 23.78
CA PHE A 726 19.99 -23.48 24.95
C PHE A 726 19.73 -25.00 24.94
N TYR A 727 19.29 -25.58 23.81
CA TYR A 727 19.08 -27.03 23.72
C TYR A 727 20.37 -27.82 23.96
N THR A 728 21.49 -27.33 23.43
CA THR A 728 22.80 -27.96 23.65
C THR A 728 23.21 -27.89 25.12
N SER A 729 23.03 -26.74 25.76
CA SER A 729 23.33 -26.54 27.18
C SER A 729 22.43 -27.40 28.09
N LEU A 730 21.14 -27.48 27.78
CA LEU A 730 20.18 -28.34 28.47
C LEU A 730 20.56 -29.82 28.34
N GLY A 731 20.89 -30.27 27.13
CA GLY A 731 21.35 -31.65 26.89
C GLY A 731 22.65 -31.98 27.64
N ASN A 732 23.58 -31.02 27.76
CA ASN A 732 24.78 -31.16 28.58
C ASN A 732 24.44 -31.24 30.07
N ALA A 733 23.57 -30.38 30.58
CA ALA A 733 23.13 -30.37 31.98
C ALA A 733 22.39 -31.67 32.34
N GLN A 734 21.54 -32.17 31.45
CA GLN A 734 20.81 -33.41 31.64
C GLN A 734 21.75 -34.62 31.68
N ARG A 735 22.78 -34.67 30.81
CA ARG A 735 23.86 -35.68 30.91
C ARG A 735 24.57 -35.63 32.26
N LYS A 736 25.02 -34.44 32.68
CA LYS A 736 25.65 -34.27 34.00
C LYS A 736 24.76 -34.74 35.15
N LEU A 737 23.46 -34.45 35.07
CA LEU A 737 22.50 -34.87 36.09
C LEU A 737 22.32 -36.39 36.12
N VAL A 738 22.34 -37.07 34.96
CA VAL A 738 22.36 -38.54 34.89
C VAL A 738 23.64 -39.10 35.51
N ASP A 739 24.79 -38.51 35.21
CA ASP A 739 26.09 -38.93 35.77
C ASP A 739 26.11 -38.78 37.30
N VAL A 740 25.66 -37.64 37.83
CA VAL A 740 25.56 -37.39 39.27
C VAL A 740 24.55 -38.33 39.94
N ARG A 741 23.42 -38.63 39.30
CA ARG A 741 22.47 -39.63 39.82
C ARG A 741 23.08 -41.02 39.87
N ALA A 742 23.78 -41.43 38.82
CA ALA A 742 24.47 -42.71 38.79
C ALA A 742 25.53 -42.80 39.89
N GLU A 743 26.29 -41.74 40.12
CA GLU A 743 27.30 -41.69 41.17
C GLU A 743 26.67 -41.70 42.57
N SER A 744 25.61 -40.90 42.78
CA SER A 744 24.84 -40.92 44.02
C SER A 744 24.26 -42.30 44.31
N GLN A 745 23.80 -43.03 43.28
CA GLN A 745 23.27 -44.39 43.44
C GLN A 745 24.37 -45.39 43.83
N LYS A 746 25.57 -45.29 43.24
CA LYS A 746 26.72 -46.11 43.66
C LYS A 746 27.12 -45.84 45.11
N LEU A 747 27.16 -44.57 45.51
CA LEU A 747 27.45 -44.18 46.89
C LEU A 747 26.39 -44.72 47.86
N TRP A 748 25.11 -44.70 47.46
CA TRP A 748 24.02 -45.26 48.26
C TRP A 748 24.15 -46.77 48.43
N GLN A 749 24.43 -47.50 47.35
CA GLN A 749 24.69 -48.95 47.40
C GLN A 749 25.91 -49.28 48.26
N SER A 750 26.97 -48.46 48.20
CA SER A 750 28.15 -48.62 49.06
C SER A 750 27.81 -48.38 50.53
N ALA A 751 27.01 -47.35 50.84
CA ALA A 751 26.56 -47.07 52.20
C ALA A 751 25.67 -48.19 52.75
N GLU A 752 24.74 -48.71 51.95
CA GLU A 752 23.89 -49.85 52.32
C GLU A 752 24.71 -51.12 52.57
N TYR A 753 25.72 -51.37 51.75
CA TYR A 753 26.68 -52.46 51.97
C TYR A 753 27.44 -52.31 53.29
N VAL A 754 27.92 -51.09 53.60
CA VAL A 754 28.59 -50.80 54.88
C VAL A 754 27.63 -50.98 56.05
N LEU A 755 26.40 -50.48 55.98
CA LEU A 755 25.38 -50.66 57.01
C LEU A 755 25.07 -52.14 57.24
N SER A 756 24.88 -52.94 56.18
CA SER A 756 24.67 -54.38 56.29
C SER A 756 25.86 -55.09 56.95
N ASN A 757 27.08 -54.68 56.64
CA ASN A 757 28.28 -55.22 57.30
C ASN A 757 28.33 -54.83 58.79
N VAL A 758 28.00 -53.59 59.14
CA VAL A 758 27.92 -53.15 60.54
C VAL A 758 26.86 -53.93 61.31
N GLU A 759 25.68 -54.16 60.71
CA GLU A 759 24.64 -55.00 61.32
C GLU A 759 25.12 -56.43 61.55
N LYS A 760 25.78 -57.04 60.56
CA LYS A 760 26.38 -58.38 60.71
C LYS A 760 27.45 -58.41 61.81
N SER A 761 28.34 -57.42 61.84
CA SER A 761 29.36 -57.31 62.89
C SER A 761 28.72 -57.10 64.28
N ARG A 762 27.66 -56.31 64.38
CA ARG A 762 26.89 -56.13 65.63
C ARG A 762 26.21 -57.41 66.07
N THR A 763 25.65 -58.20 65.15
CA THR A 763 25.09 -59.53 65.48
C THR A 763 26.18 -60.49 65.95
N GLN A 764 27.34 -60.50 65.29
CA GLN A 764 28.49 -61.32 65.71
C GLN A 764 29.01 -60.90 67.09
N GLU A 765 29.08 -59.60 67.37
CA GLU A 765 29.46 -59.07 68.67
C GLU A 765 28.46 -59.49 69.76
N ALA A 766 27.15 -59.41 69.48
CA ALA A 766 26.12 -59.90 70.40
C ALA A 766 26.24 -61.42 70.66
N GLU A 767 26.51 -62.22 69.63
CA GLU A 767 26.77 -63.66 69.77
C GLU A 767 28.02 -63.94 70.63
N LEU A 768 29.11 -63.20 70.40
CA LEU A 768 30.33 -63.30 71.21
C LEU A 768 30.10 -62.89 72.67
N LEU A 769 29.28 -61.86 72.93
CA LEU A 769 28.89 -61.46 74.28
C LEU A 769 28.05 -62.54 74.97
N ILE A 770 27.10 -63.16 74.26
CA ILE A 770 26.34 -64.30 74.76
C ILE A 770 27.26 -65.47 75.11
N GLU A 771 28.24 -65.79 74.24
CA GLU A 771 29.19 -66.87 74.47
C GLU A 771 30.11 -66.56 75.66
N LEU A 772 30.57 -65.32 75.79
CA LEU A 772 31.33 -64.85 76.95
C LEU A 772 30.53 -65.01 78.25
N ASP A 773 29.23 -64.72 78.25
CA ASP A 773 28.38 -64.89 79.42
C ASP A 773 28.12 -66.37 79.74
N LYS A 774 28.02 -67.24 78.73
CA LYS A 774 27.98 -68.71 78.95
C LYS A 774 29.28 -69.20 79.58
N GLU A 775 30.44 -68.76 79.08
CA GLU A 775 31.75 -69.10 79.64
C GLU A 775 31.91 -68.58 81.07
N ARG A 776 31.48 -67.33 81.35
CA ARG A 776 31.45 -66.78 82.72
C ARG A 776 30.55 -67.61 83.64
N PHE A 777 29.39 -68.03 83.17
CA PHE A 777 28.49 -68.89 83.92
C PHE A 777 29.09 -70.28 84.17
N GLY A 778 29.73 -70.86 83.14
CA GLY A 778 30.47 -72.12 83.24
C GLY A 778 31.60 -72.04 84.26
N LYS A 779 32.42 -70.98 84.19
CA LYS A 779 33.47 -70.68 85.17
C LYS A 779 32.91 -70.57 86.58
N LYS A 780 31.83 -69.81 86.79
CA LYS A 780 31.20 -69.65 88.10
C LYS A 780 30.69 -70.98 88.67
N ARG A 781 30.11 -71.83 87.81
CA ARG A 781 29.70 -73.18 88.20
C ARG A 781 30.89 -74.06 88.60
N LEU A 782 32.01 -73.99 87.87
CA LEU A 782 33.25 -74.67 88.24
C LEU A 782 33.83 -74.16 89.56
N GLU A 783 33.78 -72.85 89.81
CA GLU A 783 34.18 -72.23 91.08
C GLU A 783 33.29 -72.72 92.24
N ASP A 784 31.96 -72.76 92.05
CA ASP A 784 31.00 -73.30 93.03
C ASP A 784 31.26 -74.81 93.31
N ASP A 785 31.58 -75.60 92.28
CA ASP A 785 31.93 -77.02 92.40
C ASP A 785 33.24 -77.20 93.18
N LEU A 786 34.25 -76.39 92.88
CA LEU A 786 35.53 -76.38 93.58
C LEU A 786 35.35 -76.00 95.06
N GLU A 787 34.51 -75.01 95.36
CA GLU A 787 34.20 -74.62 96.73
C GLU A 787 33.48 -75.75 97.48
N ARG A 788 32.53 -76.44 96.83
CA ARG A 788 31.85 -77.62 97.40
C ARG A 788 32.84 -78.74 97.74
N GLU A 789 33.77 -79.04 96.84
CA GLU A 789 34.80 -80.06 97.09
C GLU A 789 35.81 -79.61 98.14
N THR A 790 36.17 -78.33 98.18
CA THR A 790 37.04 -77.76 99.22
C THR A 790 36.41 -77.85 100.60
N LYS A 791 35.10 -77.58 100.72
CA LYS A 791 34.31 -77.75 101.96
C LYS A 791 34.19 -79.21 102.40
N LYS A 792 34.09 -80.16 101.46
CA LYS A 792 34.15 -81.60 101.77
C LYS A 792 35.53 -82.00 102.29
N LEU A 793 36.60 -81.51 101.69
CA LEU A 793 37.97 -81.77 102.14
C LEU A 793 38.24 -81.19 103.53
N SER A 794 37.77 -79.99 103.84
CA SER A 794 37.91 -79.40 105.17
C SER A 794 37.16 -80.19 106.23
N TYR A 795 35.92 -80.63 105.94
CA TYR A 795 35.14 -81.50 106.84
C TYR A 795 35.82 -82.86 107.11
N LEU A 796 36.41 -83.48 106.08
CA LEU A 796 37.15 -84.73 106.25
C LEU A 796 38.45 -84.54 107.05
N ARG A 797 39.12 -83.39 106.90
CA ARG A 797 40.33 -83.05 107.66
C ARG A 797 40.03 -82.84 109.15
N GLU A 798 38.97 -82.10 109.49
CA GLU A 798 38.53 -81.93 110.89
C GLU A 798 38.13 -83.27 111.54
N LYS A 799 37.51 -84.18 110.78
CA LYS A 799 37.15 -85.52 111.26
C LYS A 799 38.36 -86.45 111.47
N ALA A 800 39.47 -86.24 110.76
CA ALA A 800 40.70 -87.01 110.91
C ALA A 800 41.53 -86.58 112.12
N GLU A 801 41.49 -85.30 112.50
CA GLU A 801 42.31 -84.74 113.60
C GLU A 801 41.66 -84.85 115.00
N GLY A 802 40.37 -85.24 115.08
CA GLY A 802 39.61 -85.37 116.34
C GLY A 802 39.46 -86.77 116.94
N SER A 803 40.06 -87.83 116.37
CA SER A 803 39.89 -89.22 116.84
C SER A 803 40.95 -89.66 117.86
N SER A 804 40.52 -90.09 119.07
CA SER A 804 41.41 -90.50 120.18
C SER A 804 42.25 -91.77 119.93
N GLY A 805 42.01 -92.50 118.82
CA GLY A 805 42.76 -93.70 118.45
C GLY A 805 44.18 -93.42 117.93
N VAL A 806 44.41 -92.26 117.30
CA VAL A 806 45.71 -91.94 116.67
C VAL A 806 46.77 -91.53 117.71
N ARG A 807 46.34 -91.04 118.87
CA ARG A 807 47.23 -90.62 119.96
C ARG A 807 47.76 -91.82 120.77
N LYS A 808 46.90 -92.81 121.05
CA LYS A 808 47.26 -94.04 121.81
C LYS A 808 48.23 -94.96 121.06
N LEU A 809 48.07 -95.10 119.74
CA LEU A 809 48.96 -95.93 118.90
C LEU A 809 50.40 -95.38 118.76
N LYS A 810 50.60 -94.06 118.93
CA LYS A 810 51.95 -93.45 118.92
C LYS A 810 52.71 -93.69 120.22
N GLU A 811 52.01 -93.79 121.36
CA GLU A 811 52.62 -94.04 122.68
C GLU A 811 52.97 -95.52 122.90
N GLU A 812 52.07 -96.46 122.56
CA GLU A 812 52.32 -97.92 122.69
C GLU A 812 53.49 -98.41 121.82
N ALA A 813 53.68 -97.83 120.62
CA ALA A 813 54.80 -98.18 119.75
C ALA A 813 56.16 -97.76 120.35
N SER A 814 56.19 -96.78 121.25
CA SER A 814 57.43 -96.29 121.88
C SER A 814 57.89 -97.19 123.04
N GLU A 815 56.97 -97.71 123.85
CA GLU A 815 57.30 -98.58 125.00
C GLU A 815 57.80 -99.97 124.59
N LEU A 816 57.20 -100.59 123.56
CA LEU A 816 57.60 -101.92 123.08
C LEU A 816 59.02 -101.95 122.49
N ARG A 817 59.50 -100.82 121.94
CA ARG A 817 60.88 -100.70 121.42
C ARG A 817 61.95 -100.64 122.52
N GLY A 818 61.60 -100.34 123.78
CA GLY A 818 62.55 -100.22 124.90
C GLY A 818 63.02 -101.56 125.49
N ILE A 819 62.13 -102.57 125.53
CA ILE A 819 62.36 -103.85 126.21
C ILE A 819 63.38 -104.75 125.49
N LEU A 820 63.51 -104.58 124.18
CA LEU A 820 64.35 -105.42 123.32
C LEU A 820 65.85 -105.10 123.41
N LYS A 821 66.26 -104.07 124.16
CA LYS A 821 67.66 -103.63 124.27
C LYS A 821 68.44 -104.36 125.38
N CYS A 822 69.73 -104.62 125.14
CA CYS A 822 70.68 -105.31 126.02
C CYS A 822 70.89 -104.54 127.32
N SER A 823 70.82 -105.20 128.46
CA SER A 823 70.91 -104.56 129.78
C SER A 823 72.29 -103.95 130.09
N ILE A 824 73.36 -104.41 129.42
CA ILE A 824 74.72 -103.92 129.64
C ILE A 824 74.99 -102.62 128.86
N CYS A 825 74.43 -102.47 127.65
CA CYS A 825 74.69 -101.30 126.80
C CYS A 825 73.47 -100.43 126.48
N ARG A 826 72.24 -100.90 126.77
CA ARG A 826 70.94 -100.23 126.53
C ARG A 826 70.69 -99.71 125.11
N ASP A 827 71.46 -100.22 124.15
CA ASP A 827 71.48 -99.72 122.79
C ASP A 827 71.23 -100.88 121.81
N ARG A 828 72.12 -101.87 121.83
CA ARG A 828 72.01 -103.07 120.98
C ARG A 828 70.96 -104.04 121.50
N GLN A 829 70.30 -104.77 120.60
CA GLN A 829 69.35 -105.82 120.96
C GLN A 829 70.06 -107.02 121.63
N LYS A 830 69.30 -107.87 122.33
CA LYS A 830 69.81 -109.10 122.96
C LYS A 830 70.00 -110.18 121.88
N GLU A 831 71.18 -110.83 121.83
CA GLU A 831 71.61 -111.71 120.73
C GLU A 831 72.20 -113.05 121.21
N VAL A 832 72.59 -113.17 122.48
CA VAL A 832 73.17 -114.39 123.05
C VAL A 832 72.63 -114.66 124.44
N VAL A 833 72.62 -115.94 124.81
CA VAL A 833 72.26 -116.44 126.13
C VAL A 833 73.42 -117.23 126.74
N ILE A 834 73.65 -117.07 128.04
CA ILE A 834 74.57 -117.92 128.81
C ILE A 834 73.77 -119.13 129.32
N ALA A 835 73.93 -120.29 128.69
CA ALA A 835 73.11 -121.50 128.89
C ALA A 835 73.08 -122.03 130.33
N LYS A 836 74.10 -121.70 131.15
CA LYS A 836 74.12 -122.08 132.58
C LYS A 836 73.18 -121.27 133.47
N CYS A 837 72.82 -120.06 133.07
CA CYS A 837 71.98 -119.17 133.89
C CYS A 837 70.86 -118.47 133.10
N TYR A 838 70.75 -118.78 131.80
CA TYR A 838 69.76 -118.29 130.86
C TYR A 838 69.63 -116.76 130.73
N HIS A 839 70.63 -115.99 131.18
CA HIS A 839 70.64 -114.53 131.02
C HIS A 839 71.04 -114.12 129.60
N LEU A 840 70.32 -113.13 129.05
CA LEU A 840 70.41 -112.67 127.67
C LEU A 840 71.10 -111.32 127.54
N PHE A 841 72.06 -111.23 126.63
CA PHE A 841 72.83 -110.02 126.36
C PHE A 841 73.15 -109.92 124.86
N CYS A 842 73.73 -108.81 124.41
CA CYS A 842 74.30 -108.78 123.05
C CYS A 842 75.60 -109.57 122.99
N ASN A 843 75.91 -110.17 121.83
CA ASN A 843 77.06 -111.05 121.67
C ASN A 843 78.36 -110.35 122.04
N ARG A 844 78.46 -109.08 121.64
CA ARG A 844 79.62 -108.22 121.90
C ARG A 844 79.93 -108.03 123.38
N CYS A 845 78.92 -107.95 124.25
CA CYS A 845 79.12 -107.76 125.68
C CYS A 845 79.56 -109.05 126.38
N VAL A 846 79.08 -110.22 125.92
CA VAL A 846 79.46 -111.52 126.51
C VAL A 846 80.85 -111.97 126.04
N GLN A 847 81.18 -111.75 124.76
CA GLN A 847 82.53 -112.00 124.20
C GLN A 847 83.60 -111.21 124.96
N LYS A 848 83.36 -109.91 125.20
CA LYS A 848 84.30 -109.04 125.93
C LYS A 848 84.56 -109.50 127.38
N ALA A 849 83.56 -110.11 128.03
CA ALA A 849 83.72 -110.70 129.36
C ALA A 849 84.57 -111.99 129.33
N LEU A 850 84.39 -112.81 128.29
CA LEU A 850 85.19 -114.02 128.06
C LEU A 850 86.65 -113.71 127.74
N ASP A 851 86.91 -112.71 126.90
CA ASP A 851 88.26 -112.27 126.52
C ASP A 851 89.05 -111.75 127.72
N ASN A 852 88.38 -111.01 128.61
CA ASN A 852 88.96 -110.52 129.87
C ASN A 852 89.13 -111.60 130.95
N ARG A 853 88.94 -112.89 130.59
CA ARG A 853 89.00 -114.05 131.49
C ARG A 853 88.06 -113.98 132.71
N GLN A 854 87.07 -113.09 132.67
CA GLN A 854 86.03 -112.99 133.70
C GLN A 854 84.96 -114.05 133.41
N ARG A 855 85.26 -115.29 133.77
CA ARG A 855 84.41 -116.47 133.57
C ARG A 855 83.22 -116.54 134.54
N LYS A 856 82.55 -115.41 134.79
CA LYS A 856 81.38 -115.26 135.66
C LYS A 856 80.33 -114.41 134.98
N CYS A 857 79.08 -114.84 135.00
CA CYS A 857 77.97 -114.12 134.35
C CYS A 857 77.79 -112.72 134.97
N PRO A 858 77.69 -111.63 134.18
CA PRO A 858 77.53 -110.27 134.71
C PRO A 858 76.26 -110.05 135.55
N SER A 859 75.21 -110.84 135.31
CA SER A 859 73.94 -110.71 136.06
C SER A 859 73.89 -111.56 137.33
N CYS A 860 74.54 -112.72 137.37
CA CYS A 860 74.34 -113.69 138.48
C CYS A 860 75.62 -114.37 138.98
N ASN A 861 76.79 -113.99 138.48
CA ASN A 861 78.11 -114.50 138.86
C ASN A 861 78.35 -116.01 138.69
N ALA A 862 77.41 -116.75 138.10
CA ALA A 862 77.58 -118.16 137.76
C ALA A 862 78.76 -118.34 136.80
N THR A 863 79.59 -119.35 137.07
CA THR A 863 80.77 -119.60 136.25
C THR A 863 80.39 -120.20 134.91
N PHE A 864 80.83 -119.57 133.82
CA PHE A 864 80.51 -119.99 132.46
C PHE A 864 81.76 -119.96 131.56
N GLY A 865 81.85 -120.96 130.66
CA GLY A 865 82.88 -121.05 129.64
C GLY A 865 82.37 -120.62 128.26
N PRO A 866 83.25 -120.53 127.26
CA PRO A 866 82.86 -120.19 125.87
C PRO A 866 81.81 -121.15 125.30
N SER A 867 81.88 -122.42 125.66
CA SER A 867 80.93 -123.47 125.26
C SER A 867 79.52 -123.28 125.83
N ASP A 868 79.39 -122.47 126.90
CA ASP A 868 78.11 -122.17 127.56
C ASP A 868 77.41 -120.94 126.94
N VAL A 869 77.99 -120.26 125.95
CA VAL A 869 77.35 -119.13 125.25
C VAL A 869 76.69 -119.61 123.97
N LYS A 870 75.38 -119.37 123.84
CA LYS A 870 74.59 -119.77 122.68
C LYS A 870 73.92 -118.55 122.04
N PRO A 871 73.90 -118.41 120.70
CA PRO A 871 73.17 -117.35 120.03
C PRO A 871 71.65 -117.56 120.16
N ILE A 872 70.92 -116.45 120.19
CA ILE A 872 69.44 -116.42 120.20
C ILE A 872 68.95 -115.37 119.21
N TYR A 873 67.81 -115.63 118.58
CA TYR A 873 67.18 -114.72 117.61
C TYR A 873 65.83 -114.26 118.20
N ILE A 874 65.59 -112.94 118.27
CA ILE A 874 64.38 -112.29 118.83
C ILE A 874 63.63 -111.57 117.71
#